data_AF-A0A5C9E8K6-F1
#
_entry.id   AF-A0A5C9E8K6-F1
#
_cell.length_a   1.000
_cell.length_b   1.000
_cell.length_c   1.000
_cell.angle_alpha   90.00
_cell.angle_beta   90.00
_cell.angle_gamma   90.00
#
_symmetry.space_group_name_H-M   'P 1'
#
loop_
_entity.id
_entity.type
_entity.pdbx_description
1 polymer ?
#
loop_
_entity_poly.entity_id
_entity_poly.type
_entity_poly.pdbx_seq_one_letter_code
_entity_poly.pdbx_strand_id
1 'polypeptide(L)'
;MTRDQISQYFAAIAVMVLVFSPVLTVDAQLKPASISPSEQRVIPSSVYDAEADWDSIFGSVSITWLRNFVRDMSEDHPYRTWYPLDKAPSPQLEGGWTMANNTLMSITGGNLSFKIMTEYMNLVAIRNGSDSRLAPIIIAGTIAGPYSPGANAYAASVAGVLHVAYLLNNLTISNDVYFVLVNTYRSYHQPSGSNIGFRALLSTLENQGRHPATVLWMDSILYESEETNGDRLAIQFGQGGEVLEGSEYLAFLSTQVSAYAGNSRAVVKSTTNRYWDDSGSAEAINYGIPSIVFSQYYTESVSGRENDDWDFFYWSYTMLEEAAGIAASIIAYLGKISNGEAPIVERTTSLSAGSSKTIDIYLTGISSINVSVGWSDNTTIEAQIRNEFDVVLFSRVGDNNSLILNYTNEDTGEFSLRLLNSGTNSTTVQYNYTHWHDFDQDGLSDDLEYMYGTDGISSDTDNDLADDYSEVMVYGCDPLVQDTDGDGAIDGVEIMLGADPTIVDTDQDTLSDGFEIENGYDPTSNDTDGDQILDNVEVDLGLNPLSNDTDGDGLLDYQELLAGTDAASPDSDGDGLSDLFELLNYMDPLSQDSDKDGLSDAYEIENCLMPNNPDTDSDGIPDGVDWMPREHWMTIVPVAGFGIFLLVMILWLLMKRRTYSRSG
;
A
#
# COMPACT_ATOMS: atom_id res chain seq x y z
N MET A 1 -26.06 41.04 -4.68
CA MET A 1 -26.88 39.82 -4.69
C MET A 1 -27.51 39.63 -3.32
N THR A 2 -28.81 39.34 -3.28
CA THR A 2 -29.57 39.15 -2.03
C THR A 2 -29.47 37.70 -1.54
N ARG A 3 -29.79 37.47 -0.26
CA ARG A 3 -29.74 36.17 0.42
C ARG A 3 -30.60 35.06 -0.22
N ASP A 4 -31.44 35.42 -1.20
CA ASP A 4 -32.24 34.50 -2.02
C ASP A 4 -31.54 34.02 -3.31
N GLN A 5 -30.37 34.57 -3.67
CA GLN A 5 -29.57 34.10 -4.81
C GLN A 5 -28.53 33.02 -4.43
N ILE A 6 -28.27 32.83 -3.12
CA ILE A 6 -27.36 31.77 -2.62
C ILE A 6 -28.08 30.42 -2.51
N SER A 7 -29.41 30.42 -2.36
CA SER A 7 -30.22 29.19 -2.30
C SER A 7 -30.51 28.54 -3.67
N GLN A 8 -30.18 29.21 -4.78
CA GLN A 8 -30.29 28.64 -6.13
C GLN A 8 -28.98 27.98 -6.61
N TYR A 9 -27.83 28.28 -6.00
CA TYR A 9 -26.56 27.61 -6.28
C TYR A 9 -26.42 26.25 -5.56
N PHE A 10 -27.07 26.06 -4.41
CA PHE A 10 -27.06 24.76 -3.70
C PHE A 10 -28.09 23.74 -4.20
N ALA A 11 -29.01 24.12 -5.09
CA ALA A 11 -30.00 23.22 -5.69
C ALA A 11 -29.60 22.70 -7.09
N ALA A 12 -28.57 23.27 -7.71
CA ALA A 12 -28.08 22.87 -9.04
C ALA A 12 -26.96 21.81 -9.00
N ILE A 13 -26.23 21.69 -7.88
CA ILE A 13 -25.18 20.67 -7.69
C ILE A 13 -25.75 19.29 -7.30
N ALA A 14 -27.04 19.22 -6.92
CA ALA A 14 -27.68 17.98 -6.49
C ALA A 14 -28.48 17.24 -7.59
N VAL A 15 -28.44 17.68 -8.86
CA VAL A 15 -29.28 17.12 -9.95
C VAL A 15 -28.50 16.72 -11.21
N MET A 16 -27.16 16.72 -11.18
CA MET A 16 -26.34 16.41 -12.37
C MET A 16 -25.29 15.31 -12.17
N VAL A 17 -25.59 14.27 -11.38
CA VAL A 17 -24.80 13.00 -11.34
C VAL A 17 -25.74 11.77 -11.35
N LEU A 18 -26.87 11.87 -12.06
CA LEU A 18 -27.71 10.71 -12.34
C LEU A 18 -27.96 10.68 -13.86
N VAL A 19 -27.76 9.49 -14.44
CA VAL A 19 -27.92 9.08 -15.85
C VAL A 19 -26.68 9.43 -16.72
N PHE A 20 -25.78 8.53 -17.16
CA PHE A 20 -25.86 7.15 -17.64
C PHE A 20 -24.57 6.35 -17.32
N SER A 21 -24.69 5.19 -16.67
CA SER A 21 -23.79 4.05 -16.88
C SER A 21 -24.67 2.81 -17.08
N PRO A 22 -24.40 1.93 -18.06
CA PRO A 22 -25.13 0.68 -18.19
C PRO A 22 -24.70 -0.26 -17.05
N VAL A 23 -25.58 -0.42 -16.07
CA VAL A 23 -25.48 -1.47 -15.05
C VAL A 23 -25.66 -2.82 -15.73
N LEU A 24 -24.56 -3.56 -15.86
CA LEU A 24 -24.60 -5.02 -15.96
C LEU A 24 -25.11 -5.55 -14.62
N THR A 25 -26.26 -6.22 -14.66
CA THR A 25 -26.90 -6.84 -13.51
C THR A 25 -26.33 -8.24 -13.33
N VAL A 26 -25.51 -8.44 -12.30
CA VAL A 26 -25.29 -9.76 -11.70
C VAL A 26 -25.98 -9.74 -10.33
N ASP A 27 -27.00 -10.57 -10.22
CA ASP A 27 -27.85 -10.75 -9.04
C ASP A 27 -27.05 -11.47 -7.94
N ALA A 28 -26.38 -10.71 -7.07
CA ALA A 28 -25.84 -11.21 -5.81
C ALA A 28 -26.70 -10.67 -4.66
N GLN A 29 -27.68 -11.48 -4.24
CA GLN A 29 -28.45 -11.22 -3.03
C GLN A 29 -27.56 -11.38 -1.79
N LEU A 30 -26.86 -10.32 -1.42
CA LEU A 30 -26.24 -10.21 -0.10
C LEU A 30 -27.31 -9.88 0.93
N LYS A 31 -27.54 -10.83 1.85
CA LYS A 31 -28.07 -10.54 3.18
C LYS A 31 -27.01 -11.00 4.18
N PRO A 32 -26.36 -10.11 4.93
CA PRO A 32 -25.51 -10.55 6.03
C PRO A 32 -26.41 -11.15 7.12
N ALA A 33 -26.11 -12.39 7.50
CA ALA A 33 -26.68 -13.00 8.69
C ALA A 33 -26.08 -12.31 9.92
N SER A 34 -26.94 -11.82 10.81
CA SER A 34 -26.54 -11.27 12.11
C SER A 34 -25.96 -12.37 12.99
N ILE A 35 -24.67 -12.30 13.34
CA ILE A 35 -24.04 -13.21 14.29
C ILE A 35 -24.07 -12.57 15.69
N SER A 36 -24.58 -13.32 16.67
CA SER A 36 -24.53 -12.95 18.08
C SER A 36 -23.27 -13.51 18.76
N PRO A 37 -22.62 -12.78 19.67
CA PRO A 37 -21.42 -13.26 20.34
C PRO A 37 -21.78 -14.13 21.54
N SER A 38 -21.62 -15.45 21.42
CA SER A 38 -21.20 -16.35 22.51
C SER A 38 -21.40 -17.81 22.10
N GLU A 39 -20.32 -18.53 21.82
CA GLU A 39 -20.17 -19.94 22.19
C GLU A 39 -18.70 -20.36 22.04
N GLN A 40 -18.15 -20.96 23.10
CA GLN A 40 -16.80 -21.51 23.14
C GLN A 40 -16.70 -22.64 22.10
N ARG A 41 -16.00 -22.37 20.98
CA ARG A 41 -15.70 -23.34 19.92
C ARG A 41 -14.67 -24.33 20.49
N VAL A 42 -15.04 -25.61 20.55
CA VAL A 42 -14.16 -26.68 21.04
C VAL A 42 -13.16 -27.02 19.94
N ILE A 43 -11.88 -26.76 20.21
CA ILE A 43 -10.78 -26.92 19.26
C ILE A 43 -10.41 -28.41 19.15
N PRO A 44 -10.50 -29.03 17.96
CA PRO A 44 -10.07 -30.40 17.72
C PRO A 44 -8.55 -30.51 17.52
N SER A 45 -8.04 -31.72 17.75
CA SER A 45 -6.62 -32.04 17.83
C SER A 45 -6.18 -32.85 16.63
N SER A 46 -5.50 -32.20 15.69
CA SER A 46 -4.24 -32.63 15.04
C SER A 46 -4.17 -32.10 13.62
N VAL A 47 -2.97 -31.66 13.20
CA VAL A 47 -2.27 -31.86 11.91
C VAL A 47 -1.01 -30.96 11.83
N TYR A 48 0.07 -31.28 11.09
CA TYR A 48 0.60 -30.53 9.92
C TYR A 48 2.06 -30.94 9.69
N ASP A 49 2.56 -30.99 8.45
CA ASP A 49 3.94 -31.38 8.12
C ASP A 49 4.79 -30.19 7.65
N ALA A 50 5.38 -29.51 8.64
CA ALA A 50 6.74 -28.96 8.60
C ALA A 50 7.61 -29.66 9.67
N GLU A 51 7.25 -30.89 10.05
CA GLU A 51 7.56 -31.49 11.36
C GLU A 51 9.02 -31.90 11.57
N ALA A 52 9.77 -32.17 10.49
CA ALA A 52 11.18 -32.52 10.64
C ALA A 52 11.95 -31.41 11.38
N ASP A 53 11.58 -30.15 11.14
CA ASP A 53 12.16 -29.02 11.84
C ASP A 53 11.48 -28.79 13.19
N TRP A 54 10.16 -29.00 13.33
CA TRP A 54 9.46 -28.78 14.60
C TRP A 54 9.98 -29.66 15.73
N ASP A 55 10.11 -30.97 15.51
CA ASP A 55 10.66 -31.88 16.53
C ASP A 55 12.11 -31.50 16.90
N SER A 56 12.89 -31.07 15.90
CA SER A 56 14.26 -30.58 16.10
C SER A 56 14.30 -29.25 16.88
N ILE A 57 13.40 -28.31 16.56
CA ILE A 57 13.24 -27.00 17.21
C ILE A 57 12.84 -27.22 18.67
N PHE A 58 11.75 -27.94 18.92
CA PHE A 58 11.29 -28.23 20.28
C PHE A 58 12.31 -29.02 21.09
N GLY A 59 13.01 -29.98 20.46
CA GLY A 59 14.13 -30.69 21.08
C GLY A 59 15.33 -29.82 21.43
N SER A 60 15.44 -28.62 20.84
CA SER A 60 16.52 -27.65 21.08
C SER A 60 16.14 -26.54 22.06
N VAL A 61 14.88 -26.46 22.48
CA VAL A 61 14.44 -25.45 23.46
C VAL A 61 15.07 -25.74 24.82
N SER A 62 15.63 -24.70 25.46
CA SER A 62 16.30 -24.83 26.76
C SER A 62 15.55 -24.05 27.84
N ILE A 63 14.66 -24.74 28.56
CA ILE A 63 13.97 -24.19 29.72
C ILE A 63 14.94 -23.67 30.81
N THR A 64 16.11 -24.32 30.93
CA THR A 64 17.14 -23.90 31.90
C THR A 64 17.76 -22.57 31.50
N TRP A 65 18.03 -22.39 30.20
CA TRP A 65 18.55 -21.13 29.68
C TRP A 65 17.52 -20.01 29.85
N LEU A 66 16.28 -20.24 29.43
CA LEU A 66 15.17 -19.29 29.56
C LEU A 66 15.03 -18.82 31.01
N ARG A 67 15.00 -19.75 31.97
CA ARG A 67 14.88 -19.42 33.39
C ARG A 67 16.06 -18.64 33.94
N ASN A 68 17.29 -19.02 33.58
CA ASN A 68 18.47 -18.30 34.04
C ASN A 68 18.53 -16.89 33.45
N PHE A 69 18.21 -16.72 32.18
CA PHE A 69 18.17 -15.41 31.55
C PHE A 69 17.13 -14.50 32.21
N VAL A 70 15.91 -15.00 32.44
CA VAL A 70 14.86 -14.23 33.13
C VAL A 70 15.28 -13.85 34.54
N ARG A 71 15.90 -14.76 35.30
CA ARG A 71 16.51 -14.44 36.60
C ARG A 71 17.51 -13.31 36.48
N ASP A 72 18.55 -13.50 35.68
CA ASP A 72 19.68 -12.57 35.60
C ASP A 72 19.19 -11.18 35.15
N MET A 73 18.31 -11.11 34.14
CA MET A 73 17.75 -9.85 33.68
C MET A 73 16.87 -9.16 34.73
N SER A 74 16.01 -9.90 35.42
CA SER A 74 15.10 -9.33 36.44
C SER A 74 15.80 -9.01 37.77
N GLU A 75 16.87 -9.71 38.14
CA GLU A 75 17.64 -9.46 39.38
C GLU A 75 18.72 -8.40 39.21
N ASP A 76 19.48 -8.42 38.10
CA ASP A 76 20.61 -7.52 37.87
C ASP A 76 20.21 -6.20 37.21
N HIS A 77 19.07 -6.19 36.51
CA HIS A 77 18.53 -5.02 35.83
C HIS A 77 17.04 -4.70 36.19
N PRO A 78 16.65 -4.69 37.49
CA PRO A 78 15.23 -4.73 37.91
C PRO A 78 14.39 -3.47 37.60
N TYR A 79 14.95 -2.26 37.45
CA TYR A 79 14.18 -0.99 37.38
C TYR A 79 14.69 -0.08 36.25
N ARG A 80 13.97 0.89 35.63
CA ARG A 80 12.58 1.26 35.23
C ARG A 80 12.78 2.68 34.67
N THR A 81 12.38 3.02 33.44
CA THR A 81 12.11 4.44 33.14
C THR A 81 11.01 4.62 32.12
N TRP A 82 9.96 5.28 32.60
CA TRP A 82 9.15 6.21 31.84
C TRP A 82 10.09 7.16 31.07
N TYR A 83 10.16 6.99 29.76
CA TYR A 83 10.97 7.84 28.89
C TYR A 83 10.07 8.91 28.28
N PRO A 84 10.13 10.18 28.72
CA PRO A 84 9.82 11.27 27.80
C PRO A 84 10.97 11.36 26.78
N LEU A 85 10.62 11.66 25.52
CA LEU A 85 11.46 11.72 24.31
C LEU A 85 12.71 12.63 24.40
N ASP A 86 13.03 13.20 25.56
CA ASP A 86 13.97 14.31 25.75
C ASP A 86 15.12 14.05 26.75
N LYS A 87 15.36 12.81 27.22
CA LYS A 87 16.42 12.51 28.24
C LYS A 87 17.35 11.35 27.89
N ALA A 88 18.57 11.30 28.44
CA ALA A 88 19.45 10.14 28.25
C ALA A 88 18.87 8.85 28.88
N PRO A 89 19.17 7.64 28.35
CA PRO A 89 18.72 6.37 28.95
C PRO A 89 19.17 6.24 30.40
N SER A 90 18.37 5.55 31.23
CA SER A 90 18.83 5.17 32.57
C SER A 90 19.95 4.11 32.46
N PRO A 91 20.99 4.15 33.31
CA PRO A 91 22.07 3.16 33.30
C PRO A 91 21.60 1.70 33.42
N GLN A 92 20.42 1.47 33.99
CA GLN A 92 19.82 0.15 34.14
C GLN A 92 19.08 -0.32 32.88
N LEU A 93 18.38 0.57 32.16
CA LEU A 93 17.85 0.26 30.82
C LEU A 93 19.01 -0.07 29.87
N GLU A 94 20.08 0.74 29.93
CA GLU A 94 21.33 0.49 29.21
C GLU A 94 21.95 -0.88 29.59
N GLY A 95 21.82 -1.31 30.84
CA GLY A 95 22.25 -2.63 31.32
C GLY A 95 21.46 -3.80 30.70
N GLY A 96 20.13 -3.80 30.81
CA GLY A 96 19.27 -4.84 30.24
C GLY A 96 19.39 -4.93 28.71
N TRP A 97 19.57 -3.78 28.06
CA TRP A 97 19.89 -3.71 26.64
C TRP A 97 21.22 -4.31 26.27
N THR A 98 22.26 -3.91 27.00
CA THR A 98 23.60 -4.43 26.80
C THR A 98 23.60 -5.94 26.98
N MET A 99 22.84 -6.45 27.95
CA MET A 99 22.64 -7.88 28.16
C MET A 99 21.95 -8.55 26.95
N ALA A 100 20.81 -8.01 26.48
CA ALA A 100 20.09 -8.57 25.33
C ALA A 100 20.93 -8.52 24.03
N ASN A 101 21.59 -7.39 23.76
CA ASN A 101 22.45 -7.19 22.61
C ASN A 101 23.66 -8.14 22.63
N ASN A 102 24.36 -8.23 23.76
CA ASN A 102 25.49 -9.15 23.91
C ASN A 102 25.05 -10.62 23.75
N THR A 103 23.87 -10.95 24.26
CA THR A 103 23.27 -12.28 24.13
C THR A 103 23.01 -12.62 22.66
N LEU A 104 22.33 -11.74 21.89
CA LEU A 104 22.15 -11.91 20.44
C LEU A 104 23.47 -12.11 19.71
N MET A 105 24.46 -11.25 19.98
CA MET A 105 25.79 -11.35 19.37
C MET A 105 26.45 -12.70 19.64
N SER A 106 26.34 -13.21 20.87
CA SER A 106 26.92 -14.50 21.27
C SER A 106 26.19 -15.70 20.65
N ILE A 107 24.86 -15.65 20.59
CA ILE A 107 24.00 -16.73 20.15
C ILE A 107 24.14 -16.95 18.64
N THR A 108 24.30 -15.88 17.89
CA THR A 108 24.33 -15.90 16.42
C THR A 108 25.74 -15.90 15.84
N GLY A 109 26.77 -15.94 16.68
CA GLY A 109 28.17 -15.87 16.23
C GLY A 109 28.52 -14.57 15.51
N GLY A 110 27.71 -13.51 15.66
CA GLY A 110 27.85 -12.24 14.93
C GLY A 110 27.25 -12.23 13.53
N ASN A 111 26.42 -13.22 13.16
CA ASN A 111 25.77 -13.30 11.84
C ASN A 111 24.51 -12.42 11.70
N LEU A 112 24.18 -11.61 12.71
CA LEU A 112 23.08 -10.64 12.64
C LEU A 112 23.60 -9.25 12.29
N SER A 113 22.84 -8.50 11.51
CA SER A 113 23.03 -7.06 11.38
C SER A 113 22.20 -6.34 12.46
N PHE A 114 22.70 -5.23 12.97
CA PHE A 114 22.09 -4.53 14.10
C PHE A 114 21.74 -3.10 13.73
N LYS A 115 20.51 -2.69 14.06
CA LYS A 115 20.04 -1.31 13.95
C LYS A 115 19.42 -0.91 15.29
N ILE A 116 20.08 0.00 16.00
CA ILE A 116 19.44 0.68 17.13
C ILE A 116 18.64 1.83 16.54
N MET A 117 17.33 1.77 16.67
CA MET A 117 16.48 2.91 16.31
C MET A 117 16.58 3.94 17.43
N THR A 118 17.50 4.89 17.28
CA THR A 118 17.94 5.77 18.38
C THR A 118 16.85 6.67 18.95
N GLU A 119 15.81 7.00 18.17
CA GLU A 119 14.74 7.91 18.61
C GLU A 119 13.83 7.29 19.67
N TYR A 120 13.48 6.02 19.52
CA TYR A 120 12.63 5.27 20.46
C TYR A 120 13.38 4.21 21.23
N MET A 121 14.65 4.05 20.88
CA MET A 121 15.51 3.15 21.57
C MET A 121 14.97 1.70 21.42
N ASN A 122 14.61 1.30 20.19
CA ASN A 122 14.31 -0.12 19.93
C ASN A 122 15.62 -0.85 19.62
N LEU A 123 15.76 -2.07 20.13
CA LEU A 123 16.79 -2.99 19.65
C LEU A 123 16.21 -3.80 18.51
N VAL A 124 16.75 -3.61 17.31
CA VAL A 124 16.39 -4.39 16.13
C VAL A 124 17.64 -5.15 15.69
N ALA A 125 17.55 -6.47 15.72
CA ALA A 125 18.55 -7.33 15.12
C ALA A 125 17.92 -8.06 13.93
N ILE A 126 18.62 -8.06 12.81
CA ILE A 126 18.13 -8.59 11.55
C ILE A 126 19.00 -9.78 11.21
N ARG A 127 18.34 -10.91 11.02
CA ARG A 127 18.92 -12.04 10.31
C ARG A 127 18.56 -11.89 8.86
N ASN A 128 19.57 -11.76 8.01
CA ASN A 128 19.34 -11.72 6.58
C ASN A 128 18.96 -13.12 6.09
N GLY A 129 17.90 -13.17 5.29
CA GLY A 129 17.48 -14.35 4.56
C GLY A 129 18.37 -14.63 3.35
N SER A 130 18.04 -15.68 2.59
CA SER A 130 18.71 -15.96 1.31
C SER A 130 18.21 -15.10 0.16
N ASP A 131 17.00 -14.54 0.27
CA ASP A 131 16.41 -13.66 -0.72
C ASP A 131 15.88 -12.39 -0.04
N SER A 132 16.40 -11.23 -0.44
CA SER A 132 16.04 -9.95 0.16
C SER A 132 14.76 -9.34 -0.42
N ARG A 133 14.21 -9.91 -1.49
CA ARG A 133 12.93 -9.48 -2.08
C ARG A 133 11.76 -9.91 -1.19
N LEU A 134 11.86 -11.09 -0.58
CA LEU A 134 10.81 -11.66 0.26
C LEU A 134 10.51 -10.78 1.49
N ALA A 135 9.23 -10.71 1.83
CA ALA A 135 8.71 -9.92 2.92
C ALA A 135 9.30 -10.35 4.27
N PRO A 136 9.72 -9.39 5.12
CA PRO A 136 10.34 -9.72 6.38
C PRO A 136 9.35 -10.25 7.42
N ILE A 137 9.80 -11.17 8.26
CA ILE A 137 9.03 -11.72 9.39
C ILE A 137 9.51 -11.08 10.69
N ILE A 138 8.59 -10.53 11.49
CA ILE A 138 8.91 -9.88 12.76
C ILE A 138 8.57 -10.78 13.94
N ILE A 139 9.54 -10.98 14.84
CA ILE A 139 9.32 -11.53 16.19
C ILE A 139 9.67 -10.45 17.21
N ALA A 140 8.68 -10.04 18.00
CA ALA A 140 8.77 -8.87 18.85
C ALA A 140 8.43 -9.17 20.31
N GLY A 141 9.02 -8.38 21.21
CA GLY A 141 8.70 -8.40 22.63
C GLY A 141 9.04 -7.07 23.30
N THR A 142 8.45 -6.84 24.46
CA THR A 142 8.66 -5.60 25.23
C THR A 142 9.89 -5.70 26.13
N ILE A 143 10.87 -4.80 25.99
CA ILE A 143 12.10 -4.80 26.82
C ILE A 143 12.01 -3.99 28.10
N ALA A 144 11.09 -3.02 28.18
CA ALA A 144 11.02 -2.09 29.29
C ALA A 144 9.60 -1.60 29.55
N GLY A 145 9.31 -1.27 30.82
CA GLY A 145 8.07 -0.61 31.20
C GLY A 145 8.07 -0.16 32.68
N PRO A 146 6.91 0.28 33.22
CA PRO A 146 6.84 0.99 34.50
C PRO A 146 6.92 0.09 35.74
N TYR A 147 7.25 -1.19 35.59
CA TYR A 147 7.14 -2.18 36.65
C TYR A 147 8.44 -2.98 36.86
N SER A 148 8.64 -3.49 38.07
CA SER A 148 9.87 -4.15 38.53
C SER A 148 9.53 -5.14 39.64
N PRO A 149 10.16 -6.33 39.71
CA PRO A 149 11.35 -6.79 38.94
C PRO A 149 11.13 -7.07 37.45
N GLY A 150 9.87 -7.29 37.04
CA GLY A 150 9.52 -7.38 35.62
C GLY A 150 9.81 -8.74 34.99
N ALA A 151 9.94 -9.81 35.78
CA ALA A 151 10.28 -11.13 35.28
C ALA A 151 9.27 -11.64 34.24
N ASN A 152 7.97 -11.58 34.55
CA ASN A 152 6.91 -11.97 33.63
C ASN A 152 6.66 -10.89 32.56
N ALA A 153 6.59 -9.62 32.96
CA ALA A 153 6.16 -8.54 32.09
C ALA A 153 7.16 -8.18 30.96
N TYR A 154 8.47 -8.37 31.18
CA TYR A 154 9.50 -7.95 30.22
C TYR A 154 10.64 -8.97 30.05
N ALA A 155 11.18 -9.52 31.13
CA ALA A 155 12.33 -10.41 30.99
C ALA A 155 11.94 -11.71 30.24
N ALA A 156 10.72 -12.20 30.44
CA ALA A 156 10.19 -13.37 29.72
C ALA A 156 10.01 -13.13 28.21
N SER A 157 9.47 -11.97 27.81
CA SER A 157 9.31 -11.64 26.38
C SER A 157 10.69 -11.51 25.71
N VAL A 158 11.63 -10.82 26.36
CA VAL A 158 13.01 -10.71 25.88
C VAL A 158 13.65 -12.09 25.77
N ALA A 159 13.56 -12.92 26.82
CA ALA A 159 14.10 -14.28 26.80
C ALA A 159 13.52 -15.11 25.64
N GLY A 160 12.21 -15.02 25.41
CA GLY A 160 11.52 -15.71 24.32
C GLY A 160 12.05 -15.31 22.94
N VAL A 161 12.09 -14.00 22.63
CA VAL A 161 12.61 -13.48 21.35
C VAL A 161 14.07 -13.90 21.12
N LEU A 162 14.91 -13.78 22.15
CA LEU A 162 16.32 -14.19 22.09
C LEU A 162 16.48 -15.70 21.88
N HIS A 163 15.60 -16.50 22.47
CA HIS A 163 15.63 -17.94 22.32
C HIS A 163 15.16 -18.37 20.93
N VAL A 164 14.14 -17.69 20.36
CA VAL A 164 13.77 -17.88 18.94
C VAL A 164 14.97 -17.60 18.05
N ALA A 165 15.72 -16.51 18.27
CA ALA A 165 16.95 -16.23 17.51
C ALA A 165 17.98 -17.38 17.60
N TYR A 166 18.12 -18.00 18.78
CA TYR A 166 18.98 -19.18 18.95
C TYR A 166 18.49 -20.40 18.15
N LEU A 167 17.19 -20.70 18.23
CA LEU A 167 16.58 -21.85 17.55
C LEU A 167 16.72 -21.73 16.03
N LEU A 168 16.54 -20.51 15.51
CA LEU A 168 16.59 -20.26 14.07
C LEU A 168 18.03 -20.30 13.53
N ASN A 169 19.07 -20.08 14.33
CA ASN A 169 20.45 -19.91 13.87
C ASN A 169 21.00 -21.04 12.98
N ASN A 170 20.50 -22.27 13.14
CA ASN A 170 20.95 -23.44 12.37
C ASN A 170 19.98 -23.85 11.25
N LEU A 171 18.88 -23.13 11.08
CA LEU A 171 17.89 -23.37 10.03
C LEU A 171 18.18 -22.49 8.82
N THR A 172 17.83 -22.93 7.61
CA THR A 172 17.85 -22.04 6.44
C THR A 172 16.47 -21.38 6.36
N ILE A 173 16.44 -20.05 6.28
CA ILE A 173 15.20 -19.26 6.20
C ILE A 173 15.39 -18.27 5.06
N SER A 174 14.45 -18.25 4.12
CA SER A 174 14.57 -17.43 2.92
C SER A 174 14.32 -15.95 3.18
N ASN A 175 13.36 -15.63 4.04
CA ASN A 175 13.02 -14.26 4.44
C ASN A 175 14.00 -13.69 5.45
N ASP A 176 14.08 -12.37 5.47
CA ASP A 176 14.70 -11.65 6.58
C ASP A 176 13.86 -11.83 7.86
N VAL A 177 14.53 -12.11 8.98
CA VAL A 177 13.86 -12.24 10.29
C VAL A 177 14.33 -11.12 11.22
N TYR A 178 13.38 -10.32 11.68
CA TYR A 178 13.61 -9.16 12.54
C TYR A 178 13.29 -9.54 13.98
N PHE A 179 14.34 -9.58 14.82
CA PHE A 179 14.22 -9.72 16.27
C PHE A 179 14.11 -8.34 16.89
N VAL A 180 12.91 -7.98 17.34
CA VAL A 180 12.59 -6.63 17.79
C VAL A 180 12.31 -6.62 19.28
N LEU A 181 13.12 -5.87 20.02
CA LEU A 181 12.83 -5.58 21.42
C LEU A 181 12.39 -4.13 21.54
N VAL A 182 11.08 -3.95 21.73
CA VAL A 182 10.41 -2.65 21.71
C VAL A 182 10.48 -2.00 23.08
N ASN A 183 10.86 -0.73 23.08
CA ASN A 183 10.75 0.13 24.25
C ASN A 183 9.37 0.81 24.24
N THR A 184 8.44 0.31 25.05
CA THR A 184 7.05 0.79 25.00
C THR A 184 6.83 1.98 25.93
N TYR A 185 6.40 3.12 25.35
CA TYR A 185 5.92 4.27 26.13
C TYR A 185 4.46 4.02 26.55
N ARG A 186 4.20 4.01 27.85
CA ARG A 186 2.85 3.87 28.41
C ARG A 186 2.35 5.21 28.95
N SER A 187 1.50 5.89 28.20
CA SER A 187 0.70 7.00 28.74
C SER A 187 -0.53 6.42 29.42
N TYR A 188 -0.59 6.49 30.76
CA TYR A 188 -1.78 6.12 31.53
C TYR A 188 -3.03 6.94 31.17
N HIS A 189 -2.89 7.97 30.31
CA HIS A 189 -3.94 8.94 29.97
C HIS A 189 -4.21 9.06 28.46
N GLN A 190 -3.54 8.27 27.61
CA GLN A 190 -3.80 8.24 26.17
C GLN A 190 -3.68 6.81 25.61
N PRO A 191 -4.82 6.11 25.42
CA PRO A 191 -4.86 4.79 24.78
C PRO A 191 -4.28 4.78 23.36
N SER A 192 -4.35 5.90 22.63
CA SER A 192 -3.88 6.05 21.24
C SER A 192 -2.36 6.27 21.09
N GLY A 193 -1.61 6.30 22.20
CA GLY A 193 -0.16 6.54 22.23
C GLY A 193 0.65 5.37 22.81
N SER A 194 0.04 4.20 22.98
CA SER A 194 0.75 2.96 23.33
C SER A 194 1.57 2.51 22.12
N ASN A 195 2.78 1.96 22.32
CA ASN A 195 3.60 1.35 21.25
C ASN A 195 4.16 2.28 20.14
N ILE A 196 4.36 3.58 20.44
CA ILE A 196 5.01 4.54 19.50
C ILE A 196 6.34 4.01 18.95
N GLY A 197 7.14 3.31 19.77
CA GLY A 197 8.39 2.71 19.32
C GLY A 197 8.18 1.67 18.21
N PHE A 198 7.15 0.82 18.31
CA PHE A 198 6.84 -0.16 17.27
C PHE A 198 6.25 0.50 16.02
N ARG A 199 5.36 1.49 16.19
CA ARG A 199 4.82 2.28 15.07
C ARG A 199 5.93 2.97 14.28
N ALA A 200 6.93 3.53 14.97
CA ALA A 200 8.08 4.15 14.31
C ALA A 200 8.92 3.13 13.53
N LEU A 201 9.02 1.88 14.01
CA LEU A 201 9.66 0.80 13.25
C LEU A 201 8.87 0.51 11.97
N LEU A 202 7.56 0.29 12.07
CA LEU A 202 6.71 0.00 10.89
C LEU A 202 6.77 1.13 9.87
N SER A 203 6.62 2.38 10.29
CA SER A 203 6.77 3.54 9.40
C SER A 203 8.18 3.64 8.79
N THR A 204 9.23 3.24 9.51
CA THR A 204 10.57 3.20 8.92
C THR A 204 10.70 2.12 7.85
N LEU A 205 10.04 0.97 8.02
CA LEU A 205 10.06 -0.12 7.04
C LEU A 205 9.23 0.24 5.80
N GLU A 206 8.06 0.82 5.99
CA GLU A 206 7.20 1.37 4.92
C GLU A 206 7.94 2.42 4.08
N ASN A 207 8.63 3.38 4.71
CA ASN A 207 9.47 4.37 4.00
C ASN A 207 10.68 3.74 3.28
N GLN A 208 11.01 2.48 3.58
CA GLN A 208 12.05 1.72 2.90
C GLN A 208 11.47 0.78 1.83
N GLY A 209 10.16 0.83 1.55
CA GLY A 209 9.47 -0.10 0.65
C GLY A 209 9.56 -1.54 1.15
N ARG A 210 9.49 -1.75 2.48
CA ARG A 210 9.52 -3.10 3.07
C ARG A 210 8.28 -3.32 3.90
N HIS A 211 7.39 -4.17 3.42
CA HIS A 211 6.13 -4.52 4.07
C HIS A 211 6.28 -5.87 4.78
N PRO A 212 6.27 -5.92 6.13
CA PRO A 212 6.40 -7.19 6.84
C PRO A 212 5.19 -8.09 6.61
N ALA A 213 5.43 -9.36 6.30
CA ALA A 213 4.37 -10.35 6.10
C ALA A 213 3.58 -10.64 7.39
N THR A 214 4.27 -10.63 8.53
CA THR A 214 3.61 -10.89 9.81
C THR A 214 4.40 -10.40 11.03
N VAL A 215 3.68 -10.23 12.14
CA VAL A 215 4.23 -9.91 13.46
C VAL A 215 3.82 -10.96 14.49
N LEU A 216 4.80 -11.70 15.00
CA LEU A 216 4.69 -12.58 16.16
C LEU A 216 5.09 -11.79 17.42
N TRP A 217 4.19 -11.64 18.39
CA TRP A 217 4.47 -10.86 19.59
C TRP A 217 4.48 -11.71 20.86
N MET A 218 5.44 -11.49 21.75
CA MET A 218 5.55 -12.14 23.05
C MET A 218 5.31 -11.16 24.19
N ASP A 219 4.29 -11.40 25.01
CA ASP A 219 3.99 -10.54 26.18
C ASP A 219 3.41 -11.34 27.36
N SER A 220 4.04 -11.20 28.53
CA SER A 220 3.52 -11.73 29.80
C SER A 220 3.13 -13.21 29.73
N ILE A 221 4.13 -14.10 29.62
CA ILE A 221 3.95 -15.51 29.26
C ILE A 221 4.06 -16.49 30.46
N LEU A 222 4.49 -16.05 31.64
CA LEU A 222 4.84 -16.99 32.72
C LEU A 222 3.66 -17.41 33.61
N TYR A 223 2.56 -16.66 33.68
CA TYR A 223 1.52 -16.94 34.69
C TYR A 223 0.69 -18.20 34.36
N GLU A 224 0.73 -19.15 35.29
CA GLU A 224 -0.11 -20.36 35.29
C GLU A 224 -0.94 -20.42 36.59
N SER A 225 -2.28 -20.38 36.49
CA SER A 225 -3.17 -20.52 37.67
C SER A 225 -3.65 -21.97 37.84
N GLU A 226 -4.02 -22.35 39.07
CA GLU A 226 -4.65 -23.65 39.35
C GLU A 226 -6.03 -23.80 38.67
N GLU A 227 -6.63 -22.70 38.22
CA GLU A 227 -7.95 -22.67 37.53
C GLU A 227 -7.84 -22.96 36.02
N THR A 228 -6.62 -23.01 35.46
CA THR A 228 -6.40 -23.14 34.01
C THR A 228 -6.78 -24.49 33.41
N ASN A 229 -7.03 -25.53 34.22
CA ASN A 229 -7.41 -26.88 33.79
C ASN A 229 -6.58 -27.49 32.62
N GLY A 230 -5.37 -26.99 32.38
CA GLY A 230 -4.50 -27.45 31.30
C GLY A 230 -4.31 -26.50 30.11
N ASP A 231 -5.19 -25.50 29.92
CA ASP A 231 -5.11 -24.50 28.83
C ASP A 231 -4.20 -23.35 29.28
N ARG A 232 -2.96 -23.34 28.80
CA ARG A 232 -1.89 -22.59 29.47
C ARG A 232 -1.43 -21.39 28.66
N LEU A 233 -1.18 -21.53 27.37
CA LEU A 233 -0.70 -20.46 26.49
C LEU A 233 -1.82 -19.94 25.59
N ALA A 234 -2.18 -18.67 25.71
CA ALA A 234 -3.15 -18.04 24.83
C ALA A 234 -2.48 -17.51 23.57
N ILE A 235 -3.07 -17.82 22.42
CA ILE A 235 -2.73 -17.24 21.12
C ILE A 235 -3.86 -16.29 20.72
N GLN A 236 -3.56 -15.01 20.63
CA GLN A 236 -4.52 -13.97 20.29
C GLN A 236 -4.23 -13.46 18.87
N PHE A 237 -5.29 -13.10 18.14
CA PHE A 237 -5.20 -12.70 16.73
C PHE A 237 -6.14 -11.54 16.38
N GLY A 238 -6.75 -10.90 17.39
CA GLY A 238 -7.64 -9.76 17.21
C GLY A 238 -8.47 -9.41 18.45
N GLN A 239 -9.00 -8.17 18.51
CA GLN A 239 -9.95 -7.74 19.53
C GLN A 239 -11.07 -6.87 18.93
N GLY A 240 -12.26 -7.45 18.75
CA GLY A 240 -13.52 -6.69 18.57
C GLY A 240 -13.61 -5.77 17.33
N GLY A 241 -12.83 -6.04 16.29
CA GLY A 241 -12.77 -5.32 15.00
C GLY A 241 -12.51 -6.28 13.83
N GLU A 242 -12.01 -5.76 12.69
CA GLU A 242 -11.55 -6.61 11.57
C GLU A 242 -10.40 -7.51 12.04
N VAL A 243 -10.54 -8.79 11.73
CA VAL A 243 -9.51 -9.81 11.93
C VAL A 243 -9.02 -10.16 10.53
N LEU A 244 -7.72 -10.03 10.30
CA LEU A 244 -7.11 -10.47 9.05
C LEU A 244 -7.07 -12.00 9.03
N GLU A 245 -7.46 -12.63 7.92
CA GLU A 245 -7.55 -14.11 7.86
C GLU A 245 -6.19 -14.76 8.12
N GLY A 246 -5.09 -14.16 7.64
CA GLY A 246 -3.72 -14.57 7.96
C GLY A 246 -3.43 -14.60 9.48
N SER A 247 -4.03 -13.71 10.28
CA SER A 247 -3.86 -13.73 11.75
C SER A 247 -4.59 -14.91 12.38
N GLU A 248 -5.79 -15.22 11.89
CA GLU A 248 -6.57 -16.38 12.32
C GLU A 248 -5.86 -17.69 11.96
N TYR A 249 -5.35 -17.78 10.74
CA TYR A 249 -4.55 -18.90 10.27
C TYR A 249 -3.31 -19.13 11.14
N LEU A 250 -2.54 -18.08 11.44
CA LEU A 250 -1.37 -18.18 12.31
C LEU A 250 -1.73 -18.64 13.73
N ALA A 251 -2.87 -18.18 14.26
CA ALA A 251 -3.34 -18.63 15.56
C ALA A 251 -3.74 -20.11 15.55
N PHE A 252 -4.43 -20.55 14.51
CA PHE A 252 -4.74 -21.96 14.31
C PHE A 252 -3.47 -22.79 14.18
N LEU A 253 -2.55 -22.42 13.29
CA LEU A 253 -1.26 -23.07 13.09
C LEU A 253 -0.47 -23.18 14.40
N SER A 254 -0.48 -22.13 15.24
CA SER A 254 0.16 -22.15 16.56
C SER A 254 -0.34 -23.27 17.46
N THR A 255 -1.66 -23.51 17.47
CA THR A 255 -2.25 -24.60 18.27
C THR A 255 -1.87 -25.97 17.74
N GLN A 256 -1.73 -26.08 16.42
CA GLN A 256 -1.35 -27.33 15.77
C GLN A 256 0.11 -27.68 16.06
N VAL A 257 1.02 -26.71 15.95
CA VAL A 257 2.43 -26.89 16.33
C VAL A 257 2.55 -27.35 17.78
N SER A 258 1.81 -26.71 18.69
CA SER A 258 1.78 -27.07 20.11
C SER A 258 1.24 -28.48 20.35
N ALA A 259 0.18 -28.88 19.62
CA ALA A 259 -0.40 -30.20 19.75
C ALA A 259 0.52 -31.31 19.23
N TYR A 260 1.34 -31.01 18.22
CA TYR A 260 2.23 -31.97 17.58
C TYR A 260 3.58 -32.11 18.30
N ALA A 261 4.40 -31.06 18.28
CA ALA A 261 5.79 -31.10 18.79
C ALA A 261 5.90 -30.59 20.23
N GLY A 262 4.93 -29.78 20.65
CA GLY A 262 4.89 -29.19 21.98
C GLY A 262 4.18 -30.05 23.03
N ASN A 263 3.72 -29.39 24.08
CA ASN A 263 3.02 -30.01 25.20
C ASN A 263 1.50 -29.84 25.12
N SER A 264 0.97 -29.51 23.94
CA SER A 264 -0.46 -29.26 23.71
C SER A 264 -1.03 -28.19 24.65
N ARG A 265 -0.31 -27.08 24.79
CA ARG A 265 -0.62 -25.99 25.73
C ARG A 265 -1.24 -24.76 25.08
N ALA A 266 -1.08 -24.59 23.77
CA ALA A 266 -1.56 -23.42 23.05
C ALA A 266 -3.05 -23.52 22.74
N VAL A 267 -3.78 -22.44 23.00
CA VAL A 267 -5.22 -22.32 22.77
C VAL A 267 -5.51 -20.98 22.13
N VAL A 268 -6.28 -21.01 21.04
CA VAL A 268 -6.78 -19.78 20.40
C VAL A 268 -7.74 -19.08 21.36
N LYS A 269 -7.49 -17.79 21.61
CA LYS A 269 -8.33 -16.96 22.47
C LYS A 269 -8.82 -15.73 21.70
N SER A 270 -10.11 -15.74 21.35
CA SER A 270 -10.75 -14.73 20.48
C SER A 270 -11.50 -13.61 21.23
N THR A 271 -11.40 -13.51 22.56
CA THR A 271 -12.12 -12.46 23.33
C THR A 271 -11.22 -11.65 24.26
N THR A 272 -11.35 -10.32 24.14
CA THR A 272 -10.82 -9.23 24.98
C THR A 272 -9.80 -9.66 26.02
N ASN A 273 -8.52 -9.45 25.71
CA ASN A 273 -7.44 -9.64 26.65
C ASN A 273 -6.50 -8.45 26.53
N ARG A 274 -6.19 -7.85 27.68
CA ARG A 274 -5.41 -6.61 27.78
C ARG A 274 -4.03 -6.70 27.08
N TYR A 275 -3.48 -7.91 26.92
CA TYR A 275 -2.19 -8.11 26.24
C TYR A 275 -2.24 -7.78 24.74
N TRP A 276 -3.39 -7.89 24.07
CA TRP A 276 -3.54 -7.42 22.69
C TRP A 276 -3.30 -5.91 22.61
N ASP A 277 -4.06 -5.15 23.39
CA ASP A 277 -3.98 -3.68 23.43
C ASP A 277 -2.64 -3.16 23.99
N ASP A 278 -2.01 -3.91 24.90
CA ASP A 278 -0.69 -3.57 25.44
C ASP A 278 0.45 -3.95 24.45
N SER A 279 0.20 -4.80 23.43
CA SER A 279 1.18 -5.22 22.42
C SER A 279 1.21 -4.33 21.16
N GLY A 280 2.27 -4.45 20.35
CA GLY A 280 2.35 -3.81 19.04
C GLY A 280 1.45 -4.45 17.97
N SER A 281 0.78 -5.56 18.25
CA SER A 281 -0.06 -6.27 17.28
C SER A 281 -1.26 -5.45 16.81
N ALA A 282 -1.84 -4.62 17.67
CA ALA A 282 -2.89 -3.68 17.27
C ALA A 282 -2.39 -2.63 16.27
N GLU A 283 -1.11 -2.23 16.36
CA GLU A 283 -0.50 -1.33 15.38
C GLU A 283 -0.24 -2.06 14.06
N ALA A 284 0.21 -3.31 14.10
CA ALA A 284 0.43 -4.13 12.90
C ALA A 284 -0.86 -4.25 12.05
N ILE A 285 -2.01 -4.54 12.67
CA ILE A 285 -3.29 -4.62 11.98
C ILE A 285 -3.69 -3.29 11.32
N ASN A 286 -3.37 -2.13 11.92
CA ASN A 286 -3.64 -0.82 11.30
C ASN A 286 -2.83 -0.59 10.01
N TYR A 287 -1.72 -1.33 9.83
CA TYR A 287 -0.90 -1.36 8.63
C TYR A 287 -1.28 -2.52 7.69
N GLY A 288 -2.38 -3.24 7.96
CA GLY A 288 -2.77 -4.42 7.18
C GLY A 288 -1.90 -5.66 7.42
N ILE A 289 -1.04 -5.65 8.44
CA ILE A 289 -0.07 -6.73 8.68
C ILE A 289 -0.68 -7.78 9.63
N PRO A 290 -0.81 -9.05 9.21
CA PRO A 290 -1.22 -10.15 10.09
C PRO A 290 -0.39 -10.23 11.37
N SER A 291 -1.04 -10.44 12.52
CA SER A 291 -0.32 -10.51 13.79
C SER A 291 -0.97 -11.42 14.83
N ILE A 292 -0.12 -12.11 15.59
CA ILE A 292 -0.54 -12.89 16.75
C ILE A 292 0.25 -12.54 18.02
N VAL A 293 -0.39 -12.69 19.18
CA VAL A 293 0.23 -12.49 20.50
C VAL A 293 0.26 -13.80 21.28
N PHE A 294 1.47 -14.22 21.68
CA PHE A 294 1.71 -15.25 22.68
C PHE A 294 1.63 -14.63 24.07
N SER A 295 0.63 -15.03 24.86
CA SER A 295 0.47 -14.52 26.22
C SER A 295 -0.06 -15.59 27.19
N GLN A 296 -0.04 -15.27 28.48
CA GLN A 296 -0.80 -16.01 29.48
C GLN A 296 -2.32 -15.94 29.24
N TYR A 297 -3.03 -16.99 29.67
CA TYR A 297 -4.48 -17.12 29.45
C TYR A 297 -5.32 -16.21 30.35
N TYR A 298 -4.98 -16.03 31.63
CA TYR A 298 -5.71 -15.16 32.56
C TYR A 298 -4.93 -13.89 32.86
N THR A 299 -5.62 -12.76 32.95
CA THR A 299 -5.02 -11.53 33.47
C THR A 299 -4.76 -11.69 34.97
N GLU A 300 -3.53 -11.51 35.37
CA GLU A 300 -3.11 -11.70 36.76
C GLU A 300 -2.96 -10.36 37.50
N SER A 301 -3.03 -10.39 38.84
CA SER A 301 -3.05 -9.17 39.67
C SER A 301 -1.68 -8.71 40.20
N VAL A 302 -0.65 -9.53 40.05
CA VAL A 302 0.76 -9.39 40.43
C VAL A 302 1.58 -8.70 39.34
N SER A 303 1.19 -8.80 38.06
CA SER A 303 1.89 -8.18 36.92
C SER A 303 1.92 -6.69 37.18
N GLY A 304 3.13 -6.19 37.30
CA GLY A 304 3.34 -4.80 37.60
C GLY A 304 3.47 -4.41 39.08
N ARG A 305 3.66 -5.37 39.98
CA ARG A 305 3.86 -5.12 41.43
C ARG A 305 5.25 -5.55 41.89
N GLU A 306 5.60 -5.20 43.14
CA GLU A 306 6.90 -5.50 43.77
C GLU A 306 7.28 -6.99 43.86
N ASN A 307 6.38 -7.92 43.48
CA ASN A 307 6.57 -9.37 43.59
C ASN A 307 6.65 -10.10 42.22
N ASP A 308 6.88 -9.37 41.12
CA ASP A 308 7.14 -9.96 39.79
C ASP A 308 8.59 -10.48 39.69
N ASP A 309 8.98 -11.32 40.64
CA ASP A 309 10.28 -11.97 40.78
C ASP A 309 10.35 -13.25 39.94
N TRP A 310 11.51 -13.60 39.42
CA TRP A 310 11.70 -14.75 38.52
C TRP A 310 11.32 -16.13 39.13
N ASP A 311 11.28 -16.25 40.45
CA ASP A 311 10.97 -17.48 41.19
C ASP A 311 9.57 -17.50 41.81
N PHE A 312 8.70 -16.57 41.41
CA PHE A 312 7.32 -16.54 41.90
C PHE A 312 6.60 -17.85 41.58
N PHE A 313 5.82 -18.34 42.55
CA PHE A 313 5.26 -19.70 42.53
C PHE A 313 4.40 -20.02 41.31
N TYR A 314 3.71 -19.03 40.74
CA TYR A 314 2.85 -19.21 39.57
C TYR A 314 3.60 -19.09 38.23
N TRP A 315 4.93 -18.92 38.23
CA TRP A 315 5.74 -18.81 37.00
C TRP A 315 6.06 -20.18 36.40
N SER A 316 5.57 -20.37 35.18
CA SER A 316 5.72 -21.58 34.39
C SER A 316 6.62 -21.32 33.19
N TYR A 317 7.90 -21.66 33.32
CA TYR A 317 8.85 -21.56 32.21
C TYR A 317 8.56 -22.55 31.08
N THR A 318 7.73 -23.58 31.33
CA THR A 318 7.21 -24.45 30.27
C THR A 318 6.24 -23.73 29.32
N MET A 319 5.59 -22.64 29.75
CA MET A 319 4.79 -21.80 28.83
C MET A 319 5.68 -20.99 27.90
N LEU A 320 6.80 -20.48 28.41
CA LEU A 320 7.76 -19.72 27.63
C LEU A 320 8.53 -20.62 26.65
N GLU A 321 8.87 -21.84 27.07
CA GLU A 321 9.39 -22.88 26.19
C GLU A 321 8.42 -23.17 25.04
N GLU A 322 7.13 -23.37 25.35
CA GLU A 322 6.11 -23.61 24.35
C GLU A 322 5.99 -22.45 23.36
N ALA A 323 5.91 -21.20 23.84
CA ALA A 323 5.82 -20.01 22.99
C ALA A 323 7.04 -19.86 22.07
N ALA A 324 8.25 -20.09 22.59
CA ALA A 324 9.48 -20.02 21.78
C ALA A 324 9.54 -21.12 20.71
N GLY A 325 9.14 -22.35 21.06
CA GLY A 325 9.08 -23.46 20.11
C GLY A 325 8.07 -23.21 18.99
N ILE A 326 6.87 -22.72 19.34
CA ILE A 326 5.84 -22.39 18.34
C ILE A 326 6.30 -21.25 17.43
N ALA A 327 6.76 -20.13 17.99
CA ALA A 327 7.17 -18.97 17.19
C ALA A 327 8.30 -19.32 16.21
N ALA A 328 9.32 -20.06 16.65
CA ALA A 328 10.41 -20.50 15.77
C ALA A 328 9.90 -21.45 14.66
N SER A 329 8.96 -22.33 14.99
CA SER A 329 8.36 -23.27 14.05
C SER A 329 7.51 -22.58 12.97
N ILE A 330 6.78 -21.53 13.35
CA ILE A 330 6.01 -20.70 12.40
C ILE A 330 6.94 -19.92 11.47
N ILE A 331 7.98 -19.28 12.00
CA ILE A 331 8.93 -18.53 11.17
C ILE A 331 9.63 -19.46 10.16
N ALA A 332 10.03 -20.66 10.59
CA ALA A 332 10.62 -21.65 9.70
C ALA A 332 9.63 -22.17 8.64
N TYR A 333 8.33 -22.24 8.98
CA TYR A 333 7.27 -22.63 8.06
C TYR A 333 7.00 -21.56 7.00
N LEU A 334 6.80 -20.31 7.40
CA LEU A 334 6.60 -19.19 6.47
C LEU A 334 7.79 -19.03 5.53
N GLY A 335 9.01 -19.19 6.04
CA GLY A 335 10.21 -19.15 5.22
C GLY A 335 10.32 -20.23 4.14
N LYS A 336 9.56 -21.33 4.26
CA LYS A 336 9.44 -22.34 3.20
C LYS A 336 8.39 -21.95 2.17
N ILE A 337 7.25 -21.43 2.62
CA ILE A 337 6.19 -20.92 1.73
C ILE A 337 6.76 -19.84 0.82
N SER A 338 7.43 -18.84 1.38
CA SER A 338 8.11 -17.79 0.61
C SER A 338 9.20 -18.28 -0.34
N ASN A 339 9.74 -19.48 -0.11
CA ASN A 339 10.71 -20.10 -1.01
C ASN A 339 10.03 -20.98 -2.09
N GLY A 340 8.70 -20.99 -2.13
CA GLY A 340 7.92 -21.87 -3.01
C GLY A 340 7.99 -23.34 -2.64
N GLU A 341 8.38 -23.67 -1.41
CA GLU A 341 8.45 -25.05 -0.95
C GLU A 341 7.07 -25.52 -0.47
N ALA A 342 6.44 -26.39 -1.28
CA ALA A 342 5.18 -27.01 -0.92
C ALA A 342 5.27 -27.76 0.43
N PRO A 343 4.38 -27.50 1.39
CA PRO A 343 4.30 -28.29 2.60
C PRO A 343 3.76 -29.68 2.27
N ILE A 344 4.63 -30.69 2.22
CA ILE A 344 4.25 -32.08 1.93
C ILE A 344 4.06 -32.84 3.23
N VAL A 345 2.86 -33.38 3.44
CA VAL A 345 2.58 -34.27 4.59
C VAL A 345 2.74 -35.73 4.21
N GLU A 346 3.56 -36.49 4.94
CA GLU A 346 3.65 -37.96 4.81
C GLU A 346 3.49 -38.65 6.18
N ARG A 347 2.42 -39.44 6.33
CA ARG A 347 2.07 -40.07 7.61
C ARG A 347 1.83 -41.55 7.49
N THR A 348 2.06 -42.23 8.61
CA THR A 348 1.66 -43.62 8.81
C THR A 348 0.84 -43.74 10.08
N THR A 349 -0.34 -44.36 10.01
CA THR A 349 -1.19 -44.63 11.18
C THR A 349 -1.78 -46.03 11.13
N SER A 350 -2.17 -46.56 12.30
CA SER A 350 -2.86 -47.85 12.38
C SER A 350 -4.35 -47.61 12.60
N LEU A 351 -5.17 -48.10 11.67
CA LEU A 351 -6.63 -48.00 11.75
C LEU A 351 -7.25 -49.36 12.01
N SER A 352 -7.90 -49.50 13.17
CA SER A 352 -8.75 -50.65 13.48
C SER A 352 -10.01 -50.66 12.60
N ALA A 353 -10.62 -51.83 12.41
CA ALA A 353 -11.87 -51.96 11.68
C ALA A 353 -12.98 -51.06 12.26
N GLY A 354 -13.65 -50.28 11.42
CA GLY A 354 -14.70 -49.34 11.82
C GLY A 354 -14.21 -48.07 12.52
N SER A 355 -12.89 -47.90 12.70
CA SER A 355 -12.30 -46.68 13.24
C SER A 355 -11.94 -45.70 12.13
N SER A 356 -11.78 -44.42 12.49
CA SER A 356 -11.32 -43.38 11.57
C SER A 356 -10.25 -42.52 12.21
N LYS A 357 -9.40 -41.96 11.36
CA LYS A 357 -8.51 -40.84 11.70
C LYS A 357 -9.04 -39.60 11.01
N THR A 358 -9.21 -38.53 11.77
CA THR A 358 -9.53 -37.19 11.26
C THR A 358 -8.29 -36.31 11.34
N ILE A 359 -8.15 -35.46 10.34
CA ILE A 359 -7.05 -34.53 10.05
C ILE A 359 -7.75 -33.20 9.79
N ASP A 360 -7.47 -32.19 10.61
CA ASP A 360 -8.08 -30.87 10.44
C ASP A 360 -7.22 -30.06 9.45
N ILE A 361 -7.88 -29.30 8.57
CA ILE A 361 -7.26 -28.51 7.50
C ILE A 361 -7.90 -27.12 7.56
N TYR A 362 -7.11 -26.05 7.51
CA TYR A 362 -7.63 -24.69 7.46
C TYR A 362 -7.25 -24.07 6.13
N LEU A 363 -8.22 -23.50 5.41
CA LEU A 363 -8.01 -22.90 4.09
C LEU A 363 -8.27 -21.39 4.18
N THR A 364 -7.37 -20.58 3.64
CA THR A 364 -7.46 -19.11 3.63
C THR A 364 -7.95 -18.54 2.30
N GLY A 365 -8.23 -19.41 1.32
CA GLY A 365 -8.68 -18.98 0.01
C GLY A 365 -9.00 -20.17 -0.90
N ILE A 366 -9.13 -19.87 -2.20
CA ILE A 366 -9.34 -20.88 -3.22
C ILE A 366 -8.14 -21.83 -3.22
N SER A 367 -8.40 -23.11 -3.03
CA SER A 367 -7.33 -24.06 -2.73
C SER A 367 -7.67 -25.47 -3.16
N SER A 368 -6.63 -26.26 -3.44
CA SER A 368 -6.77 -27.66 -3.84
C SER A 368 -6.20 -28.60 -2.80
N ILE A 369 -7.05 -29.47 -2.24
CA ILE A 369 -6.64 -30.57 -1.36
C ILE A 369 -6.38 -31.80 -2.23
N ASN A 370 -5.12 -32.23 -2.30
CA ASN A 370 -4.71 -33.47 -2.96
C ASN A 370 -4.30 -34.48 -1.90
N VAL A 371 -4.85 -35.68 -1.92
CA VAL A 371 -4.59 -36.74 -0.95
C VAL A 371 -4.23 -38.01 -1.70
N SER A 372 -3.16 -38.70 -1.31
CA SER A 372 -2.90 -40.06 -1.73
C SER A 372 -2.75 -40.97 -0.52
N VAL A 373 -3.39 -42.14 -0.56
CA VAL A 373 -3.47 -43.07 0.56
C VAL A 373 -3.12 -44.47 0.05
N GLY A 374 -2.30 -45.20 0.79
CA GLY A 374 -1.97 -46.60 0.57
C GLY A 374 -2.09 -47.41 1.85
N TRP A 375 -2.46 -48.69 1.75
CA TRP A 375 -2.53 -49.58 2.92
C TRP A 375 -2.13 -51.02 2.61
N SER A 376 -1.76 -51.78 3.64
CA SER A 376 -1.09 -53.08 3.46
C SER A 376 -2.05 -54.27 3.30
N ASP A 377 -3.24 -54.22 3.89
CA ASP A 377 -4.14 -55.37 3.98
C ASP A 377 -5.31 -55.32 2.99
N ASN A 378 -6.01 -56.44 2.81
CA ASN A 378 -7.23 -56.51 2.00
C ASN A 378 -8.45 -55.93 2.77
N THR A 379 -8.33 -54.68 3.19
CA THR A 379 -9.41 -53.89 3.79
C THR A 379 -9.83 -52.76 2.84
N THR A 380 -10.85 -52.01 3.21
CA THR A 380 -11.34 -50.86 2.44
C THR A 380 -11.17 -49.60 3.26
N ILE A 381 -10.50 -48.61 2.68
CA ILE A 381 -10.35 -47.27 3.24
C ILE A 381 -11.19 -46.30 2.41
N GLU A 382 -11.92 -45.43 3.10
CA GLU A 382 -12.65 -44.31 2.51
C GLU A 382 -12.03 -43.01 3.02
N ALA A 383 -11.75 -42.08 2.11
CA ALA A 383 -11.37 -40.72 2.45
C ALA A 383 -12.55 -39.77 2.23
N GLN A 384 -12.76 -38.85 3.16
CA GLN A 384 -13.85 -37.88 3.12
C GLN A 384 -13.31 -36.49 3.43
N ILE A 385 -13.64 -35.50 2.62
CA ILE A 385 -13.49 -34.08 2.95
C ILE A 385 -14.78 -33.60 3.58
N ARG A 386 -14.66 -32.92 4.71
CA ARG A 386 -15.77 -32.42 5.52
C ARG A 386 -15.56 -30.95 5.85
N ASN A 387 -16.64 -30.20 6.03
CA ASN A 387 -16.57 -28.82 6.54
C ASN A 387 -16.58 -28.77 8.08
N GLU A 388 -16.53 -27.55 8.62
CA GLU A 388 -16.63 -27.25 10.05
C GLU A 388 -17.87 -27.84 10.77
N PHE A 389 -18.95 -28.13 10.04
CA PHE A 389 -20.16 -28.74 10.59
C PHE A 389 -20.18 -30.27 10.51
N ASP A 390 -19.02 -30.90 10.23
CA ASP A 390 -18.85 -32.33 10.03
C ASP A 390 -19.69 -32.90 8.85
N VAL A 391 -20.09 -32.03 7.92
CA VAL A 391 -20.82 -32.41 6.70
C VAL A 391 -19.82 -32.89 5.65
N VAL A 392 -20.05 -34.07 5.08
CA VAL A 392 -19.22 -34.61 3.99
C VAL A 392 -19.48 -33.81 2.71
N LEU A 393 -18.44 -33.12 2.24
CA LEU A 393 -18.44 -32.37 0.98
C LEU A 393 -18.05 -33.27 -0.19
N PHE A 394 -17.05 -34.12 0.03
CA PHE A 394 -16.54 -35.05 -0.97
C PHE A 394 -16.13 -36.37 -0.31
N SER A 395 -16.30 -37.50 -0.98
CA SER A 395 -15.74 -38.76 -0.52
C SER A 395 -15.30 -39.65 -1.67
N ARG A 396 -14.29 -40.48 -1.38
CA ARG A 396 -13.83 -41.50 -2.30
C ARG A 396 -13.47 -42.77 -1.53
N VAL A 397 -13.92 -43.90 -2.05
CA VAL A 397 -13.56 -45.24 -1.56
C VAL A 397 -12.37 -45.74 -2.36
N GLY A 398 -11.40 -46.32 -1.67
CA GLY A 398 -10.15 -46.75 -2.27
C GLY A 398 -10.22 -48.15 -2.91
N ASP A 399 -9.38 -48.34 -3.92
CA ASP A 399 -9.33 -49.53 -4.78
C ASP A 399 -7.90 -50.06 -4.87
N ASN A 400 -7.68 -51.37 -5.02
CA ASN A 400 -6.34 -51.97 -5.14
C ASN A 400 -5.33 -51.52 -4.06
N ASN A 401 -5.81 -51.37 -2.82
CA ASN A 401 -5.01 -50.90 -1.68
C ASN A 401 -4.44 -49.48 -1.81
N SER A 402 -5.02 -48.65 -2.69
CA SER A 402 -4.68 -47.24 -2.79
C SER A 402 -5.87 -46.35 -3.10
N LEU A 403 -5.71 -45.04 -2.88
CA LEU A 403 -6.70 -44.02 -3.17
C LEU A 403 -5.98 -42.70 -3.48
N ILE A 404 -6.51 -41.97 -4.46
CA ILE A 404 -6.13 -40.57 -4.72
C ILE A 404 -7.41 -39.74 -4.60
N LEU A 405 -7.41 -38.63 -3.88
CA LEU A 405 -8.55 -37.72 -3.77
C LEU A 405 -8.06 -36.31 -4.10
N ASN A 406 -8.71 -35.67 -5.06
CA ASN A 406 -8.45 -34.27 -5.39
C ASN A 406 -9.76 -33.51 -5.19
N TYR A 407 -9.73 -32.48 -4.36
CA TYR A 407 -10.87 -31.63 -4.06
C TYR A 407 -10.45 -30.18 -4.16
N THR A 408 -11.13 -29.41 -5.00
CA THR A 408 -10.95 -27.96 -5.11
C THR A 408 -12.05 -27.28 -4.31
N ASN A 409 -11.66 -26.29 -3.53
CA ASN A 409 -12.49 -25.58 -2.60
C ASN A 409 -12.50 -24.08 -2.91
N GLU A 410 -13.66 -23.45 -2.80
CA GLU A 410 -13.83 -22.00 -3.02
C GLU A 410 -14.13 -21.22 -1.72
N ASP A 411 -14.36 -21.93 -0.60
CA ASP A 411 -14.74 -21.33 0.69
C ASP A 411 -13.55 -21.22 1.65
N THR A 412 -13.47 -20.21 2.52
CA THR A 412 -12.44 -20.15 3.57
C THR A 412 -12.90 -20.83 4.86
N GLY A 413 -11.93 -21.20 5.73
CA GLY A 413 -12.19 -21.70 7.08
C GLY A 413 -11.80 -23.16 7.32
N GLU A 414 -12.47 -23.79 8.29
CA GLU A 414 -12.11 -25.12 8.80
C GLU A 414 -12.73 -26.27 7.96
N PHE A 415 -11.86 -27.19 7.55
CA PHE A 415 -12.17 -28.44 6.87
C PHE A 415 -11.55 -29.62 7.61
N SER A 416 -11.97 -30.83 7.28
CA SER A 416 -11.29 -32.02 7.76
C SER A 416 -11.24 -33.15 6.73
N LEU A 417 -10.08 -33.81 6.67
CA LEU A 417 -9.87 -35.07 5.97
C LEU A 417 -10.11 -36.22 6.95
N ARG A 418 -11.14 -37.03 6.70
CA ARG A 418 -11.43 -38.24 7.47
C ARG A 418 -11.05 -39.48 6.67
N LEU A 419 -10.11 -40.25 7.20
CA LEU A 419 -9.75 -41.58 6.73
C LEU A 419 -10.48 -42.63 7.55
N LEU A 420 -11.47 -43.29 6.96
CA LEU A 420 -12.31 -44.29 7.58
C LEU A 420 -11.92 -45.69 7.11
N ASN A 421 -11.63 -46.60 8.04
CA ASN A 421 -11.52 -48.02 7.73
C ASN A 421 -12.91 -48.67 7.75
N SER A 422 -13.54 -48.73 6.57
CA SER A 422 -14.87 -49.32 6.38
C SER A 422 -14.85 -50.85 6.22
N GLY A 423 -13.66 -51.45 6.16
CA GLY A 423 -13.48 -52.90 6.12
C GLY A 423 -13.45 -53.58 7.49
N THR A 424 -13.09 -54.86 7.50
CA THR A 424 -13.22 -55.74 8.68
C THR A 424 -11.92 -55.99 9.44
N ASN A 425 -10.77 -55.60 8.88
CA ASN A 425 -9.46 -55.86 9.45
C ASN A 425 -8.76 -54.55 9.85
N SER A 426 -7.95 -54.60 10.90
CA SER A 426 -7.01 -53.52 11.20
C SER A 426 -5.96 -53.46 10.11
N THR A 427 -5.53 -52.27 9.72
CA THR A 427 -4.44 -52.09 8.75
C THR A 427 -3.57 -50.88 9.09
N THR A 428 -2.38 -50.86 8.53
CA THR A 428 -1.53 -49.67 8.53
C THR A 428 -1.82 -48.87 7.26
N VAL A 429 -2.19 -47.61 7.46
CA VAL A 429 -2.48 -46.65 6.40
C VAL A 429 -1.33 -45.68 6.32
N GLN A 430 -0.74 -45.58 5.14
CA GLN A 430 0.17 -44.52 4.73
C GLN A 430 -0.64 -43.51 3.94
N TYR A 431 -0.52 -42.23 4.27
CA TYR A 431 -1.19 -41.19 3.51
C TYR A 431 -0.29 -39.98 3.36
N ASN A 432 -0.39 -39.35 2.20
CA ASN A 432 0.12 -38.03 1.95
C ASN A 432 -1.01 -37.10 1.53
N TYR A 433 -0.89 -35.83 1.86
CA TYR A 433 -1.74 -34.81 1.27
C TYR A 433 -1.01 -33.49 1.17
N THR A 434 -1.41 -32.71 0.17
CA THR A 434 -1.03 -31.30 0.00
C THR A 434 -2.31 -30.48 -0.04
N HIS A 435 -2.25 -29.28 0.50
CA HIS A 435 -3.26 -28.26 0.35
C HIS A 435 -2.53 -26.93 0.19
N TRP A 436 -3.12 -26.05 -0.60
CA TRP A 436 -2.57 -24.73 -0.90
C TRP A 436 -3.34 -23.69 -0.11
N HIS A 437 -2.68 -22.60 0.21
CA HIS A 437 -3.29 -21.47 0.87
C HIS A 437 -3.30 -20.27 -0.08
N ASP A 438 -3.70 -19.14 0.46
CA ASP A 438 -3.60 -17.79 -0.10
C ASP A 438 -3.38 -16.95 1.16
N PHE A 439 -2.13 -16.90 1.63
CA PHE A 439 -1.82 -16.41 2.98
C PHE A 439 -2.00 -14.89 3.07
N ASP A 440 -1.54 -14.17 2.06
CA ASP A 440 -1.63 -12.72 1.93
C ASP A 440 -2.97 -12.22 1.36
N GLN A 441 -3.80 -13.13 0.81
CA GLN A 441 -5.18 -12.86 0.38
C GLN A 441 -5.27 -11.93 -0.83
N ASP A 442 -4.31 -12.02 -1.75
CA ASP A 442 -4.37 -11.30 -3.03
C ASP A 442 -5.22 -12.05 -4.09
N GLY A 443 -5.51 -13.33 -3.86
CA GLY A 443 -6.26 -14.21 -4.75
C GLY A 443 -5.39 -15.16 -5.60
N LEU A 444 -4.07 -15.06 -5.51
CA LEU A 444 -3.09 -15.98 -6.06
C LEU A 444 -2.73 -17.01 -4.98
N SER A 445 -3.02 -18.28 -5.22
CA SER A 445 -2.73 -19.31 -4.21
C SER A 445 -1.24 -19.63 -4.11
N ASP A 446 -0.78 -20.11 -2.95
CA ASP A 446 0.60 -20.59 -2.66
C ASP A 446 1.23 -21.48 -3.74
N ASP A 447 0.46 -22.28 -4.48
CA ASP A 447 0.99 -23.04 -5.63
C ASP A 447 1.19 -22.24 -6.90
N LEU A 448 0.33 -21.25 -7.14
CA LEU A 448 0.47 -20.33 -8.24
C LEU A 448 1.61 -19.36 -7.95
N GLU A 449 1.71 -18.86 -6.73
CA GLU A 449 2.84 -18.02 -6.30
C GLU A 449 4.17 -18.76 -6.51
N TYR A 450 4.23 -20.03 -6.13
CA TYR A 450 5.38 -20.89 -6.46
C TYR A 450 5.64 -21.00 -7.98
N MET A 451 4.59 -21.10 -8.79
CA MET A 451 4.72 -21.23 -10.24
C MET A 451 5.26 -19.95 -10.89
N TYR A 452 4.86 -18.79 -10.40
CA TYR A 452 5.27 -17.48 -10.88
C TYR A 452 6.53 -16.95 -10.18
N GLY A 453 6.93 -17.57 -9.06
CA GLY A 453 8.12 -17.21 -8.31
C GLY A 453 7.92 -16.00 -7.39
N THR A 454 6.67 -15.69 -7.07
CA THR A 454 6.27 -14.62 -6.15
C THR A 454 6.34 -15.09 -4.69
N ASP A 455 6.29 -14.14 -3.75
CA ASP A 455 6.36 -14.42 -2.32
C ASP A 455 4.98 -14.72 -1.74
N GLY A 456 4.67 -16.00 -1.50
CA GLY A 456 3.34 -16.40 -1.00
C GLY A 456 2.97 -16.02 0.43
N ILE A 457 3.59 -14.98 0.97
CA ILE A 457 3.17 -14.30 2.20
C ILE A 457 3.15 -12.77 2.04
N SER A 458 3.26 -12.26 0.82
CA SER A 458 3.29 -10.85 0.44
C SER A 458 2.48 -10.64 -0.83
N SER A 459 1.36 -9.92 -0.72
CA SER A 459 0.46 -9.67 -1.84
C SER A 459 1.07 -8.89 -3.01
N ASP A 460 2.20 -8.24 -2.78
CA ASP A 460 2.93 -7.40 -3.73
C ASP A 460 4.42 -7.73 -3.53
N THR A 461 4.97 -8.54 -4.43
CA THR A 461 6.30 -9.14 -4.27
C THR A 461 7.43 -8.13 -4.49
N ASP A 462 7.26 -7.20 -5.42
CA ASP A 462 8.30 -6.23 -5.79
C ASP A 462 8.05 -4.80 -5.27
N ASN A 463 6.92 -4.60 -4.60
CA ASN A 463 6.51 -3.39 -3.88
C ASN A 463 6.30 -2.19 -4.80
N ASP A 464 5.61 -2.39 -5.92
CA ASP A 464 5.32 -1.37 -6.94
C ASP A 464 3.89 -0.83 -6.89
N LEU A 465 3.08 -1.29 -5.92
CA LEU A 465 1.65 -0.97 -5.71
C LEU A 465 0.66 -1.78 -6.57
N ALA A 466 1.11 -2.74 -7.37
CA ALA A 466 0.29 -3.79 -7.95
C ALA A 466 0.33 -5.05 -7.09
N ASP A 467 -0.78 -5.77 -7.00
CA ASP A 467 -0.79 -7.10 -6.35
C ASP A 467 -0.44 -8.20 -7.36
N ASP A 468 0.27 -9.24 -6.89
CA ASP A 468 0.81 -10.32 -7.73
C ASP A 468 -0.31 -11.01 -8.53
N TYR A 469 -1.49 -11.22 -7.92
CA TYR A 469 -2.67 -11.71 -8.61
C TYR A 469 -3.06 -10.83 -9.81
N SER A 470 -3.17 -9.52 -9.62
CA SER A 470 -3.54 -8.57 -10.68
C SER A 470 -2.50 -8.56 -11.80
N GLU A 471 -1.23 -8.53 -11.45
CA GLU A 471 -0.14 -8.55 -12.43
C GLU A 471 -0.18 -9.83 -13.28
N VAL A 472 -0.32 -10.98 -12.65
CA VAL A 472 -0.27 -12.28 -13.35
C VAL A 472 -1.58 -12.60 -14.09
N MET A 473 -2.73 -12.39 -13.44
CA MET A 473 -4.03 -12.91 -13.91
C MET A 473 -4.86 -11.88 -14.64
N VAL A 474 -4.59 -10.59 -14.47
CA VAL A 474 -5.38 -9.49 -15.06
C VAL A 474 -4.59 -8.76 -16.14
N TYR A 475 -3.41 -8.25 -15.82
CA TYR A 475 -2.62 -7.37 -16.72
C TYR A 475 -1.57 -8.12 -17.55
N GLY A 476 -1.03 -9.22 -17.02
CA GLY A 476 0.00 -10.02 -17.67
C GLY A 476 1.41 -9.39 -17.61
N CYS A 477 1.65 -8.50 -16.65
CA CYS A 477 2.97 -7.96 -16.33
C CYS A 477 3.80 -8.91 -15.44
N ASP A 478 5.07 -8.58 -15.20
CA ASP A 478 6.01 -9.43 -14.44
C ASP A 478 6.00 -9.05 -12.95
N PRO A 479 5.43 -9.87 -12.05
CA PRO A 479 5.25 -9.55 -10.62
C PRO A 479 6.56 -9.49 -9.80
N LEU A 480 7.69 -9.51 -10.49
CA LEU A 480 9.03 -9.49 -9.91
C LEU A 480 9.82 -8.24 -10.35
N VAL A 481 9.22 -7.37 -11.16
CA VAL A 481 9.83 -6.18 -11.75
C VAL A 481 8.87 -5.00 -11.71
N GLN A 482 9.20 -4.00 -10.88
CA GLN A 482 8.37 -2.81 -10.65
C GLN A 482 7.98 -2.01 -11.90
N ASP A 483 8.64 -2.24 -13.03
CA ASP A 483 8.51 -1.51 -14.30
C ASP A 483 8.74 -2.54 -15.40
N THR A 484 7.66 -3.20 -15.79
CA THR A 484 7.68 -4.39 -16.65
C THR A 484 8.20 -4.10 -18.04
N ASP A 485 7.87 -2.94 -18.60
CA ASP A 485 8.26 -2.56 -19.95
C ASP A 485 9.50 -1.66 -20.03
N GLY A 486 9.91 -1.08 -18.89
CA GLY A 486 11.12 -0.32 -18.71
C GLY A 486 11.05 1.12 -19.18
N ASP A 487 9.86 1.74 -19.19
CA ASP A 487 9.64 3.10 -19.66
C ASP A 487 9.84 4.19 -18.59
N GLY A 488 9.91 3.79 -17.31
CA GLY A 488 10.10 4.66 -16.16
C GLY A 488 8.84 4.94 -15.32
N ALA A 489 7.66 4.48 -15.75
CA ALA A 489 6.51 4.29 -14.87
C ALA A 489 6.66 2.99 -14.08
N ILE A 490 5.86 2.81 -13.03
CA ILE A 490 5.77 1.51 -12.33
C ILE A 490 4.40 0.91 -12.61
N ASP A 491 4.30 -0.41 -12.72
CA ASP A 491 3.11 -1.10 -13.22
C ASP A 491 1.88 -0.72 -12.39
N GLY A 492 2.03 -0.68 -11.07
CA GLY A 492 0.97 -0.26 -10.15
C GLY A 492 0.43 1.16 -10.40
N VAL A 493 1.27 2.11 -10.84
CA VAL A 493 0.85 3.48 -11.18
C VAL A 493 0.15 3.53 -12.53
N GLU A 494 0.66 2.82 -13.53
CA GLU A 494 0.04 2.73 -14.85
C GLU A 494 -1.36 2.12 -14.76
N ILE A 495 -1.49 1.00 -14.04
CA ILE A 495 -2.76 0.34 -13.74
C ILE A 495 -3.76 1.32 -13.09
N MET A 496 -3.30 2.13 -12.13
CA MET A 496 -4.15 3.11 -11.45
C MET A 496 -4.63 4.23 -12.38
N LEU A 497 -3.81 4.62 -13.35
CA LEU A 497 -4.13 5.64 -14.36
C LEU A 497 -4.88 5.07 -15.57
N GLY A 498 -4.92 3.74 -15.72
CA GLY A 498 -5.57 3.04 -16.82
C GLY A 498 -4.67 2.81 -18.04
N ALA A 499 -3.37 3.07 -17.90
CA ALA A 499 -2.32 2.70 -18.85
C ALA A 499 -2.07 1.18 -18.84
N ASP A 500 -1.45 0.66 -19.90
CA ASP A 500 -1.09 -0.75 -20.03
C ASP A 500 0.37 -0.95 -19.60
N PRO A 501 0.66 -1.58 -18.44
CA PRO A 501 2.01 -1.71 -17.88
C PRO A 501 2.95 -2.62 -18.70
N THR A 502 2.47 -3.14 -19.83
CA THR A 502 3.26 -3.99 -20.74
C THR A 502 3.61 -3.26 -22.04
N ILE A 503 3.25 -1.99 -22.17
CA ILE A 503 3.38 -1.19 -23.38
C ILE A 503 3.92 0.21 -23.05
N VAL A 504 5.17 0.44 -23.46
CA VAL A 504 5.94 1.69 -23.26
C VAL A 504 5.21 2.99 -23.65
N ASP A 505 4.15 2.91 -24.44
CA ASP A 505 3.42 4.04 -25.03
C ASP A 505 1.99 3.53 -25.32
N THR A 506 1.12 3.69 -24.33
CA THR A 506 -0.23 3.12 -24.32
C THR A 506 -1.11 3.73 -25.41
N ASP A 507 -1.06 5.05 -25.57
CA ASP A 507 -1.93 5.80 -26.49
C ASP A 507 -1.35 5.99 -27.91
N GLN A 508 -0.09 5.60 -28.10
CA GLN A 508 0.65 5.58 -29.34
C GLN A 508 0.94 6.96 -29.92
N ASP A 509 1.14 7.95 -29.06
CA ASP A 509 1.53 9.31 -29.45
C ASP A 509 3.05 9.50 -29.58
N THR A 510 3.88 8.52 -29.17
CA THR A 510 5.35 8.49 -29.14
C THR A 510 6.05 9.10 -27.93
N LEU A 511 5.32 9.70 -27.00
CA LEU A 511 5.75 9.86 -25.62
C LEU A 511 5.59 8.50 -24.92
N SER A 512 6.35 8.29 -23.83
CA SER A 512 6.17 7.09 -23.03
C SER A 512 5.28 7.40 -21.84
N ASP A 513 4.54 6.42 -21.35
CA ASP A 513 3.64 6.57 -20.21
C ASP A 513 4.41 7.14 -19.00
N GLY A 514 5.62 6.66 -18.75
CA GLY A 514 6.53 7.19 -17.73
C GLY A 514 6.91 8.66 -17.91
N PHE A 515 7.09 9.13 -19.16
CA PHE A 515 7.35 10.54 -19.45
C PHE A 515 6.11 11.40 -19.21
N GLU A 516 4.95 10.93 -19.67
CA GLU A 516 3.67 11.61 -19.52
C GLU A 516 3.30 11.75 -18.05
N ILE A 517 3.42 10.67 -17.27
CA ILE A 517 3.18 10.66 -15.82
C ILE A 517 4.12 11.61 -15.08
N GLU A 518 5.41 11.68 -15.45
CA GLU A 518 6.37 12.62 -14.84
C GLU A 518 5.99 14.08 -15.11
N ASN A 519 5.42 14.38 -16.28
CA ASN A 519 5.01 15.73 -16.68
C ASN A 519 3.53 16.06 -16.38
N GLY A 520 2.74 15.07 -15.98
CA GLY A 520 1.33 15.21 -15.61
C GLY A 520 0.35 15.13 -16.78
N TYR A 521 0.78 14.60 -17.93
CA TYR A 521 -0.06 14.31 -19.10
C TYR A 521 -0.90 13.03 -18.86
N ASP A 522 -1.92 12.78 -19.66
CA ASP A 522 -2.76 11.57 -19.56
C ASP A 522 -2.18 10.46 -20.48
N PRO A 523 -1.52 9.42 -19.93
CA PRO A 523 -0.86 8.37 -20.73
C PRO A 523 -1.83 7.51 -21.56
N THR A 524 -3.14 7.74 -21.42
CA THR A 524 -4.18 7.03 -22.18
C THR A 524 -4.79 7.89 -23.28
N SER A 525 -4.31 9.13 -23.44
CA SER A 525 -4.89 10.14 -24.33
C SER A 525 -3.82 10.95 -25.04
N ASN A 526 -3.66 10.68 -26.34
CA ASN A 526 -2.67 11.34 -27.19
C ASN A 526 -2.88 12.84 -27.46
N ASP A 527 -3.84 13.44 -26.78
CA ASP A 527 -4.31 14.82 -26.82
C ASP A 527 -4.94 15.08 -25.44
N THR A 528 -4.10 15.41 -24.46
CA THR A 528 -4.47 15.47 -23.04
C THR A 528 -5.47 16.59 -22.77
N ASP A 529 -5.34 17.74 -23.44
CA ASP A 529 -6.23 18.90 -23.23
C ASP A 529 -7.40 18.99 -24.22
N GLY A 530 -7.41 18.16 -25.26
CA GLY A 530 -8.47 18.01 -26.23
C GLY A 530 -8.56 19.12 -27.26
N ASP A 531 -7.46 19.81 -27.57
CA ASP A 531 -7.42 20.93 -28.51
C ASP A 531 -7.24 20.51 -29.99
N GLN A 532 -6.94 19.23 -30.25
CA GLN A 532 -6.63 18.58 -31.55
C GLN A 532 -5.16 18.68 -32.00
N ILE A 533 -4.25 19.11 -31.14
CA ILE A 533 -2.82 18.89 -31.27
C ILE A 533 -2.47 17.68 -30.40
N LEU A 534 -1.52 16.85 -30.86
CA LEU A 534 -1.07 15.72 -30.05
C LEU A 534 -0.02 16.19 -29.04
N ASP A 535 0.02 15.60 -27.86
CA ASP A 535 0.95 15.98 -26.78
C ASP A 535 2.41 15.97 -27.26
N ASN A 536 2.81 14.94 -28.00
CA ASN A 536 4.15 14.89 -28.58
C ASN A 536 4.47 16.06 -29.52
N VAL A 537 3.48 16.55 -30.28
CA VAL A 537 3.62 17.68 -31.20
C VAL A 537 3.72 18.98 -30.41
N GLU A 538 2.92 19.15 -29.36
CA GLU A 538 2.98 20.31 -28.49
C GLU A 538 4.34 20.42 -27.78
N VAL A 539 4.85 19.31 -27.24
CA VAL A 539 6.19 19.25 -26.63
C VAL A 539 7.27 19.64 -27.64
N ASP A 540 7.19 19.16 -28.88
CA ASP A 540 8.13 19.51 -29.96
C ASP A 540 8.04 21.00 -30.37
N LEU A 541 6.85 21.59 -30.27
CA LEU A 541 6.60 23.01 -30.57
C LEU A 541 6.88 23.93 -29.37
N GLY A 542 7.03 23.40 -28.16
CA GLY A 542 7.16 24.17 -26.93
C GLY A 542 5.85 24.75 -26.41
N LEU A 543 4.73 24.16 -26.81
CA LEU A 543 3.38 24.42 -26.30
C LEU A 543 3.14 23.62 -25.01
N ASN A 544 1.95 23.77 -24.41
CA ASN A 544 1.60 23.14 -23.15
C ASN A 544 0.47 22.10 -23.33
N PRO A 545 0.77 20.79 -23.33
CA PRO A 545 -0.23 19.70 -23.45
C PRO A 545 -1.34 19.67 -22.40
N LEU A 546 -1.28 20.54 -21.40
CA LEU A 546 -2.28 20.67 -20.35
C LEU A 546 -3.18 21.90 -20.55
N SER A 547 -3.03 22.64 -21.65
CA SER A 547 -3.67 23.93 -21.87
C SER A 547 -3.89 24.20 -23.34
N ASN A 548 -5.15 24.07 -23.76
CA ASN A 548 -5.59 24.31 -25.14
C ASN A 548 -5.44 25.75 -25.66
N ASP A 549 -4.86 26.62 -24.84
CA ASP A 549 -4.56 28.04 -25.04
C ASP A 549 -3.31 28.29 -24.19
N THR A 550 -2.13 28.03 -24.79
CA THR A 550 -0.83 27.98 -24.10
C THR A 550 -0.46 29.35 -23.53
N ASP A 551 -0.79 30.43 -24.25
CA ASP A 551 -0.38 31.78 -23.90
C ASP A 551 -1.47 32.60 -23.19
N GLY A 552 -2.72 32.13 -23.22
CA GLY A 552 -3.86 32.69 -22.50
C GLY A 552 -4.48 33.92 -23.17
N ASP A 553 -4.29 34.13 -24.48
CA ASP A 553 -4.90 35.24 -25.23
C ASP A 553 -6.37 34.99 -25.59
N GLY A 554 -6.81 33.73 -25.54
CA GLY A 554 -8.17 33.27 -25.81
C GLY A 554 -8.41 32.70 -27.22
N LEU A 555 -7.39 32.63 -28.08
CA LEU A 555 -7.31 31.68 -29.20
C LEU A 555 -6.83 30.33 -28.67
N LEU A 556 -7.25 29.26 -29.34
CA LEU A 556 -6.71 27.93 -29.03
C LEU A 556 -5.45 27.70 -29.86
N ASP A 557 -4.49 26.94 -29.35
CA ASP A 557 -3.22 26.67 -30.03
C ASP A 557 -3.44 26.12 -31.44
N TYR A 558 -4.38 25.18 -31.62
CA TYR A 558 -4.76 24.68 -32.94
C TYR A 558 -5.25 25.80 -33.90
N GLN A 559 -5.99 26.79 -33.38
CA GLN A 559 -6.49 27.91 -34.19
C GLN A 559 -5.35 28.84 -34.60
N GLU A 560 -4.38 29.04 -33.74
CA GLU A 560 -3.20 29.87 -33.99
C GLU A 560 -2.28 29.24 -35.02
N LEU A 561 -2.02 27.93 -34.91
CA LEU A 561 -1.29 27.19 -35.94
C LEU A 561 -1.97 27.26 -37.32
N LEU A 562 -3.31 27.31 -37.37
CA LEU A 562 -4.06 27.51 -38.61
C LEU A 562 -3.99 28.96 -39.12
N ALA A 563 -3.99 29.94 -38.21
CA ALA A 563 -3.87 31.37 -38.54
C ALA A 563 -2.43 31.75 -38.94
N GLY A 564 -1.44 30.96 -38.51
CA GLY A 564 -0.02 31.23 -38.68
C GLY A 564 0.58 32.13 -37.60
N THR A 565 -0.14 32.36 -36.50
CA THR A 565 0.32 33.07 -35.30
C THR A 565 1.16 32.15 -34.41
N ASP A 566 1.86 32.74 -33.44
CA ASP A 566 2.72 32.05 -32.47
C ASP A 566 1.95 31.73 -31.20
N ALA A 567 1.47 30.49 -31.07
CA ALA A 567 0.65 30.03 -29.93
C ALA A 567 1.32 30.10 -28.54
N ALA A 568 2.60 30.47 -28.49
CA ALA A 568 3.31 30.75 -27.24
C ALA A 568 3.40 32.26 -26.93
N SER A 569 2.78 33.12 -27.72
CA SER A 569 2.90 34.57 -27.66
C SER A 569 1.55 35.26 -27.90
N PRO A 570 0.95 35.90 -26.88
CA PRO A 570 -0.39 36.50 -26.99
C PRO A 570 -0.50 37.65 -28.01
N ASP A 571 0.61 38.05 -28.61
CA ASP A 571 0.82 39.18 -29.51
C ASP A 571 1.97 38.77 -30.44
N SER A 572 1.63 38.18 -31.59
CA SER A 572 2.58 37.53 -32.50
C SER A 572 3.54 38.50 -33.17
N ASP A 573 3.09 39.73 -33.45
CA ASP A 573 3.90 40.74 -34.13
C ASP A 573 4.50 41.79 -33.19
N GLY A 574 4.07 41.83 -31.93
CA GLY A 574 4.61 42.65 -30.86
C GLY A 574 4.19 44.12 -30.92
N ASP A 575 3.04 44.44 -31.52
CA ASP A 575 2.52 45.82 -31.62
C ASP A 575 1.75 46.29 -30.37
N GLY A 576 1.35 45.35 -29.50
CA GLY A 576 0.61 45.58 -28.27
C GLY A 576 -0.89 45.25 -28.30
N LEU A 577 -1.41 44.74 -29.42
CA LEU A 577 -2.71 44.07 -29.52
C LEU A 577 -2.52 42.56 -29.39
N SER A 578 -3.58 41.83 -28.99
CA SER A 578 -3.52 40.37 -28.99
C SER A 578 -4.00 39.79 -30.31
N ASP A 579 -3.52 38.62 -30.67
CA ASP A 579 -3.87 37.96 -31.93
C ASP A 579 -5.40 37.74 -32.02
N LEU A 580 -6.03 37.33 -30.92
CA LEU A 580 -7.50 37.24 -30.83
C LEU A 580 -8.17 38.57 -31.15
N PHE A 581 -7.65 39.66 -30.58
CA PHE A 581 -8.23 40.97 -30.74
C PHE A 581 -8.11 41.45 -32.19
N GLU A 582 -6.99 41.19 -32.84
CA GLU A 582 -6.75 41.54 -34.23
C GLU A 582 -7.66 40.78 -35.18
N LEU A 583 -7.74 39.45 -35.02
CA LEU A 583 -8.65 38.61 -35.82
C LEU A 583 -10.12 39.01 -35.68
N LEU A 584 -10.58 39.34 -34.46
CA LEU A 584 -11.96 39.79 -34.22
C LEU A 584 -12.26 41.16 -34.84
N ASN A 585 -11.25 41.99 -35.06
CA ASN A 585 -11.38 43.33 -35.64
C ASN A 585 -10.88 43.41 -37.10
N TYR A 586 -10.64 42.27 -37.75
CA TYR A 586 -10.21 42.13 -39.15
C TYR A 586 -8.82 42.74 -39.45
N MET A 587 -7.94 42.81 -38.47
CA MET A 587 -6.52 43.20 -38.62
C MET A 587 -5.67 41.96 -38.93
N ASP A 588 -4.42 42.18 -39.36
CA ASP A 588 -3.45 41.12 -39.67
C ASP A 588 -2.51 40.90 -38.46
N PRO A 589 -2.70 39.84 -37.65
CA PRO A 589 -1.93 39.60 -36.41
C PRO A 589 -0.43 39.30 -36.63
N LEU A 590 0.01 39.28 -37.89
CA LEU A 590 1.40 39.07 -38.27
C LEU A 590 2.06 40.35 -38.79
N SER A 591 1.40 41.50 -38.64
CA SER A 591 1.81 42.77 -39.22
C SER A 591 1.43 43.95 -38.35
N GLN A 592 2.42 44.49 -37.64
CA GLN A 592 2.25 45.64 -36.73
C GLN A 592 1.52 46.84 -37.34
N ASP A 593 1.52 46.94 -38.66
CA ASP A 593 0.88 47.98 -39.49
C ASP A 593 0.11 47.27 -40.61
N SER A 594 -1.18 46.99 -40.39
CA SER A 594 -2.03 46.18 -41.28
C SER A 594 -2.20 46.81 -42.65
N ASP A 595 -2.33 48.13 -42.73
CA ASP A 595 -2.60 48.86 -43.97
C ASP A 595 -1.38 49.55 -44.61
N LYS A 596 -0.24 49.54 -43.92
CA LYS A 596 1.10 49.94 -44.37
C LYS A 596 1.25 51.43 -44.57
N ASP A 597 0.60 52.22 -43.72
CA ASP A 597 0.66 53.68 -43.76
C ASP A 597 1.75 54.30 -42.88
N GLY A 598 2.37 53.49 -42.01
CA GLY A 598 3.46 53.85 -41.11
C GLY A 598 3.07 54.06 -39.65
N LEU A 599 1.81 53.85 -39.28
CA LEU A 599 1.34 53.72 -37.89
C LEU A 599 1.13 52.26 -37.54
N SER A 600 1.18 51.91 -36.25
CA SER A 600 0.81 50.56 -35.82
C SER A 600 -0.67 50.45 -35.50
N ASP A 601 -1.24 49.26 -35.64
CA ASP A 601 -2.66 49.02 -35.39
C ASP A 601 -3.03 49.42 -33.95
N ALA A 602 -2.19 49.05 -32.97
CA ALA A 602 -2.34 49.48 -31.58
C ALA A 602 -2.38 51.01 -31.42
N TYR A 603 -1.49 51.72 -32.12
CA TYR A 603 -1.40 53.18 -32.07
C TYR A 603 -2.65 53.82 -32.67
N GLU A 604 -3.12 53.29 -33.79
CA GLU A 604 -4.31 53.77 -34.48
C GLU A 604 -5.56 53.61 -33.63
N ILE A 605 -5.72 52.48 -32.93
CA ILE A 605 -6.84 52.27 -32.01
C ILE A 605 -6.80 53.26 -30.84
N GLU A 606 -5.65 53.43 -30.20
CA GLU A 606 -5.48 54.42 -29.12
C GLU A 606 -5.80 55.84 -29.62
N ASN A 607 -5.51 56.11 -30.89
CA ASN A 607 -5.75 57.38 -31.56
C ASN A 607 -6.98 57.37 -32.46
N CYS A 608 -7.97 56.51 -32.24
CA CYS A 608 -9.24 56.48 -32.98
C CYS A 608 -9.11 56.67 -34.50
N LEU A 609 -8.05 56.12 -35.09
CA LEU A 609 -7.84 55.96 -36.52
C LEU A 609 -8.38 54.58 -36.95
N MET A 610 -8.18 54.21 -38.21
CA MET A 610 -8.71 52.99 -38.79
C MET A 610 -7.55 52.07 -39.23
N PRO A 611 -7.19 51.04 -38.42
CA PRO A 611 -6.04 50.15 -38.68
C PRO A 611 -5.98 49.44 -40.04
N ASN A 612 -7.10 49.41 -40.74
CA ASN A 612 -7.25 48.75 -42.04
C ASN A 612 -7.54 49.74 -43.17
N ASN A 613 -7.32 51.03 -42.94
CA ASN A 613 -7.58 52.10 -43.89
C ASN A 613 -6.50 53.18 -43.78
N PRO A 614 -5.57 53.24 -44.76
CA PRO A 614 -4.33 54.01 -44.64
C PRO A 614 -4.54 55.53 -44.78
N ASP A 615 -5.78 56.00 -44.73
CA ASP A 615 -6.24 57.40 -44.88
C ASP A 615 -7.64 57.47 -44.24
N THR A 616 -7.69 57.60 -42.91
CA THR A 616 -8.90 57.51 -42.07
C THR A 616 -9.97 58.50 -42.51
N ASP A 617 -9.57 59.71 -42.89
CA ASP A 617 -10.52 60.76 -43.28
C ASP A 617 -10.73 60.87 -44.80
N SER A 618 -9.94 60.17 -45.61
CA SER A 618 -10.00 60.12 -47.07
C SER A 618 -9.69 61.47 -47.75
N ASP A 619 -8.76 62.26 -47.20
CA ASP A 619 -8.30 63.52 -47.80
C ASP A 619 -7.15 63.35 -48.82
N GLY A 620 -6.57 62.15 -48.89
CA GLY A 620 -5.50 61.75 -49.79
C GLY A 620 -4.09 61.81 -49.19
N ILE A 621 -3.96 62.05 -47.89
CA ILE A 621 -2.70 62.01 -47.13
C ILE A 621 -2.79 60.81 -46.15
N PRO A 622 -1.85 59.86 -46.19
CA PRO A 622 -1.90 58.73 -45.27
C PRO A 622 -1.75 59.14 -43.79
N ASP A 623 -2.39 58.43 -42.87
CA ASP A 623 -2.48 58.86 -41.46
C ASP A 623 -1.10 58.97 -40.81
N GLY A 624 -0.19 58.03 -41.12
CA GLY A 624 1.20 58.05 -40.66
C GLY A 624 2.03 59.26 -41.09
N VAL A 625 1.57 60.04 -42.07
CA VAL A 625 2.19 61.30 -42.50
C VAL A 625 1.30 62.53 -42.30
N ASP A 626 0.02 62.34 -42.00
CA ASP A 626 -0.93 63.43 -41.80
C ASP A 626 -0.82 64.04 -40.39
N TRP A 627 -0.82 65.37 -40.33
CA TRP A 627 -0.88 66.11 -39.07
C TRP A 627 -2.31 66.24 -38.53
N MET A 628 -3.33 65.99 -39.37
CA MET A 628 -4.74 66.02 -39.00
C MET A 628 -5.53 64.81 -39.52
N PRO A 629 -5.12 63.56 -39.20
CA PRO A 629 -5.65 62.30 -39.78
C PRO A 629 -7.12 61.96 -39.45
N ARG A 630 -7.85 62.91 -38.86
CA ARG A 630 -9.28 62.78 -38.52
C ARG A 630 -10.12 63.92 -39.10
N GLU A 631 -9.51 64.88 -39.77
CA GLU A 631 -10.19 66.08 -40.25
C GLU A 631 -10.13 66.16 -41.77
N HIS A 632 -11.20 65.70 -42.44
CA HIS A 632 -11.32 65.84 -43.89
C HIS A 632 -11.26 67.32 -44.31
N TRP A 633 -10.07 67.77 -44.64
CA TRP A 633 -9.87 69.08 -45.22
C TRP A 633 -10.20 68.94 -46.69
N MET A 634 -11.47 69.17 -47.01
CA MET A 634 -11.76 69.70 -48.34
C MET A 634 -10.81 70.86 -48.55
N THR A 635 -9.83 70.67 -49.44
CA THR A 635 -9.01 71.72 -50.00
C THR A 635 -9.93 72.65 -50.78
N ILE A 636 -10.73 73.44 -50.06
CA ILE A 636 -11.08 74.78 -50.46
C ILE A 636 -9.76 75.51 -50.36
N VAL A 637 -8.92 75.36 -51.40
CA VAL A 637 -8.03 76.43 -51.82
C VAL A 637 -8.88 77.69 -51.66
N PRO A 638 -8.56 78.61 -50.74
CA PRO A 638 -9.37 79.80 -50.62
C PRO A 638 -9.15 80.57 -51.90
N VAL A 639 -10.12 80.47 -52.80
CA VAL A 639 -10.36 81.40 -53.91
C VAL A 639 -10.40 82.86 -53.38
N ALA A 640 -10.41 83.06 -52.07
CA ALA A 640 -10.10 84.31 -51.37
C ALA A 640 -8.77 84.96 -51.81
N GLY A 641 -7.71 84.19 -52.15
CA GLY A 641 -6.44 84.76 -52.63
C GLY A 641 -6.57 85.41 -54.02
N PHE A 642 -7.25 84.72 -54.95
CA PHE A 642 -7.48 85.24 -56.30
C PHE A 642 -8.51 86.37 -56.32
N GLY A 643 -9.55 86.29 -55.49
CA GLY A 643 -10.56 87.33 -55.35
C GLY A 643 -9.98 88.65 -54.85
N ILE A 644 -9.14 88.61 -53.81
CA ILE A 644 -8.48 89.81 -53.26
C ILE A 644 -7.48 90.39 -54.27
N PHE A 645 -6.72 89.55 -54.98
CA PHE A 645 -5.80 90.03 -56.02
C PHE A 645 -6.53 90.70 -57.20
N LEU A 646 -7.67 90.14 -57.64
CA LEU A 646 -8.50 90.75 -58.69
C LEU A 646 -9.14 92.06 -58.21
N LEU A 647 -9.59 92.14 -56.95
CA LEU A 647 -10.18 93.33 -56.35
C LEU A 647 -9.15 94.44 -56.19
N VAL A 648 -7.93 94.12 -55.77
CA VAL A 648 -6.80 95.07 -55.72
C VAL A 648 -6.40 95.53 -57.11
N MET A 649 -6.39 94.65 -58.11
CA MET A 649 -6.09 95.02 -59.50
C MET A 649 -7.18 95.91 -60.12
N ILE A 650 -8.46 95.64 -59.83
CA ILE A 650 -9.61 96.45 -60.26
C ILE A 650 -9.60 97.82 -59.54
N LEU A 651 -9.35 97.87 -58.23
CA LEU A 651 -9.21 99.12 -57.48
C LEU A 651 -8.01 99.94 -57.97
N TRP A 652 -6.88 99.30 -58.30
CA TRP A 652 -5.72 99.97 -58.91
C TRP A 652 -6.04 100.54 -60.30
N LEU A 653 -6.75 99.80 -61.15
CA LEU A 653 -7.20 100.28 -62.47
C LEU A 653 -8.25 101.41 -62.37
N LEU A 654 -9.15 101.37 -61.38
CA LEU A 654 -10.15 102.40 -61.13
C LEU A 654 -9.53 103.68 -60.53
N MET A 655 -8.51 103.56 -59.66
CA MET A 655 -7.75 104.70 -59.15
C MET A 655 -6.88 105.34 -60.24
N LYS A 656 -6.31 104.55 -61.16
CA LYS A 656 -5.53 105.05 -62.30
C LYS A 656 -6.37 105.82 -63.34
N ARG A 657 -7.69 105.58 -63.41
CA ARG A 657 -8.62 106.30 -64.31
C ARG A 657 -9.13 107.64 -63.78
N ARG A 658 -8.87 108.01 -62.51
CA ARG A 658 -9.36 109.28 -61.91
C ARG A 658 -8.36 110.45 -61.90
N THR A 659 -7.15 110.30 -62.45
CA THR A 659 -6.13 111.38 -62.47
C THR A 659 -5.92 112.07 -63.83
N TYR A 660 -6.77 111.84 -64.85
CA TYR A 660 -6.71 112.59 -66.12
C TYR A 660 -8.11 112.96 -66.66
N SER A 661 -8.66 114.09 -66.19
CA SER A 661 -9.71 114.93 -66.80
C SER A 661 -10.25 115.84 -65.69
N ARG A 662 -10.18 117.18 -65.70
CA ARG A 662 -9.93 118.16 -66.75
C ARG A 662 -9.57 119.49 -66.04
N SER A 663 -8.51 120.15 -66.50
CA SER A 663 -8.42 121.60 -66.52
C SER A 663 -9.29 122.12 -67.67
N GLY A 664 -10.02 123.20 -67.38
CA GLY A 664 -10.95 123.89 -68.27
C GLY A 664 -11.72 124.91 -67.47
#